data_AF-A0A2T4XFE9-F1
#
_entry.id   AF-A0A2T4XFE9-F1
#
_cell.length_a   1.000
_cell.length_b   1.000
_cell.length_c   1.000
_cell.angle_alpha   90.00
_cell.angle_beta   90.00
_cell.angle_gamma   90.00
#
_symmetry.space_group_name_H-M   'P 1'
#
loop_
_entity.id
_entity.type
_entity.pdbx_description
1 polymer ?
#
loop_
_entity_poly.entity_id
_entity_poly.type
_entity_poly.pdbx_seq_one_letter_code
_entity_poly.pdbx_strand_id
1 'polypeptide(L)'
;MKKRYAIALLLLMVACGTPLEQPMRDFNAYFNSFYNAQKVFEEGLEQNLNQSLPINPELPIPVYPAPSRGGAQSFEDAIMKGAQILRDHKDTRFEYAAIEMIGKSYYYRQEYFSALEKFSELQNVSEGEMRQNALYWKGRVYFHMNAIEEGIEFLESEMDLISDWEPAIRAKTSVVLAQLYVANDQWREAFDQLQVNVPLMENRKDRDRAYFLMGQVAEQLGDFNMAKDAYSNVRTSNPDYDLVFHAMRKEASVARSLGEYDRAYNLFRSLSRDDKFIQERPDLVYDLGRTLQLMGSTEEAARQYGALLRDDRLRPSPETKAKTYYGIAEIYRYDLGDYVFAAAYYDSASMQRVDLDKLPAGFDAQEMAESFGEYASIQLEVAELDSLLWLGQLEPSAFDSVLSVIQKRLEEEQRREQELLEQQQSQSTAVIVNPEQIQDVATSSEFGFLNAQNQRLQQDASLQFRAVWGERPLADLWRRRAEITDAGNRLAGSVDTASGNAANGAAGSGNVASGEAADEEPVNADVSGVETDDSSSDDSEITGGELAQNTESGMPKPVEGPGRQNASTRPHAPLVDISRVPFTQQEQDSVRKMIDELHYRLANVYFLSLEEPDNARTYYEDVIDRDLHKTLIPKALYSLTELHLLEDQTEEAQARGMQLLETYPESVFAERIANRLGVEFDPPEQERERSAQVQIEELEAFMEDTVLSAEHRAELYRSLADSLEGDAVKPYLYLEAAMLYIEEAKQSAPDSLPDRSGWFLAQEQWELQKQELAEVKDSVRIVLADSVIGNTYRLQFFRDRFEEREEFWEIFPDSLSPETKLGDREMQFFQQLSDSSLTEPVWFELFPFQGALWDSARVTLDEYLASAGSSPQKPRITKLAASLVVPEDPNAIPVVLEEMMPDSARTDSLGIPIEDGRLVPEAGIDSMGVDSMGVDSIGVDSLSVDGSSLGIPATMASDSTSSASQDSLRPSEIVPSQDSLKIAPPTPTVPSSEVPGDSAGVNLPNSGEPAEPDSVSEEVEDILETDDGGSHQPETN
;
A
#
# COMPACT_ATOMS: atom_id res chain seq x y z
N MET A 1 -113.23 -9.92 -3.56
CA MET A 1 -111.89 -10.54 -3.70
C MET A 1 -111.17 -10.15 -4.97
N LYS A 2 -111.60 -10.52 -6.19
CA LYS A 2 -110.81 -10.36 -7.45
C LYS A 2 -110.02 -9.03 -7.63
N LYS A 3 -110.60 -7.85 -7.35
CA LYS A 3 -109.86 -6.57 -7.42
C LYS A 3 -108.66 -6.45 -6.45
N ARG A 4 -108.69 -7.09 -5.27
CA ARG A 4 -107.55 -7.10 -4.33
C ARG A 4 -106.42 -8.01 -4.83
N TYR A 5 -106.75 -9.15 -5.45
CA TYR A 5 -105.74 -10.01 -6.10
C TYR A 5 -105.11 -9.33 -7.32
N ALA A 6 -105.88 -8.59 -8.12
CA ALA A 6 -105.33 -7.81 -9.23
C ALA A 6 -104.33 -6.73 -8.75
N ILE A 7 -104.63 -6.02 -7.65
CA ILE A 7 -103.72 -5.03 -7.07
C ILE A 7 -102.48 -5.71 -6.46
N ALA A 8 -102.65 -6.83 -5.74
CA ALA A 8 -101.53 -7.58 -5.18
C ALA A 8 -100.59 -8.12 -6.27
N LEU A 9 -101.13 -8.64 -7.38
CA LEU A 9 -100.34 -9.16 -8.50
C LEU A 9 -99.68 -8.04 -9.31
N LEU A 10 -100.32 -6.86 -9.42
CA LEU A 10 -99.70 -5.68 -10.03
C LEU A 10 -98.58 -5.09 -9.16
N LEU A 11 -98.74 -5.10 -7.83
CA LEU A 11 -97.65 -4.76 -6.90
C LEU A 11 -96.49 -5.76 -6.98
N LEU A 12 -96.78 -7.06 -7.15
CA LEU A 12 -95.75 -8.10 -7.30
C LEU A 12 -94.96 -7.93 -8.61
N MET A 13 -95.62 -7.54 -9.71
CA MET A 13 -94.95 -7.23 -10.99
C MET A 13 -94.17 -5.91 -10.94
N VAL A 14 -94.65 -4.88 -10.23
CA VAL A 14 -93.93 -3.61 -10.02
C VAL A 14 -92.71 -3.79 -9.10
N ALA A 15 -92.81 -4.65 -8.08
CA ALA A 15 -91.69 -5.02 -7.21
C ALA A 15 -90.67 -5.98 -7.86
N CYS A 16 -90.88 -6.39 -9.12
CA CYS A 16 -90.00 -7.32 -9.84
C CYS A 16 -88.94 -6.61 -10.72
N GLY A 17 -89.01 -5.29 -10.87
CA GLY A 17 -87.91 -4.50 -11.44
C GLY A 17 -86.89 -4.14 -10.37
N THR A 18 -85.60 -4.35 -10.67
CA THR A 18 -84.36 -4.11 -9.88
C THR A 18 -83.81 -5.18 -8.90
N PRO A 19 -84.54 -5.86 -7.98
CA PRO A 19 -83.89 -6.63 -6.90
C PRO A 19 -83.26 -7.96 -7.31
N LEU A 20 -83.49 -8.43 -8.55
CA LEU A 20 -82.89 -9.66 -9.10
C LEU A 20 -81.94 -9.40 -10.27
N GLU A 21 -81.82 -8.15 -10.72
CA GLU A 21 -81.09 -7.80 -11.93
C GLU A 21 -79.57 -7.82 -11.72
N GLN A 22 -79.08 -7.12 -10.68
CA GLN A 22 -77.65 -7.12 -10.36
C GLN A 22 -77.12 -8.50 -9.91
N PRO A 23 -77.80 -9.28 -9.03
CA PRO A 23 -77.38 -10.64 -8.73
C PRO A 23 -77.30 -11.57 -9.95
N MET A 24 -78.15 -11.34 -10.97
CA MET A 24 -78.09 -12.09 -12.23
C MET A 24 -76.96 -11.60 -13.15
N ARG A 25 -76.67 -10.29 -13.20
CA ARG A 25 -75.49 -9.73 -13.89
C ARG A 25 -74.20 -10.28 -13.27
N ASP A 26 -74.05 -10.21 -11.95
CA ASP A 26 -72.91 -10.77 -11.21
C ASP A 26 -72.76 -12.28 -11.42
N PHE A 27 -73.85 -13.07 -11.36
CA PHE A 27 -73.80 -14.51 -11.60
C PHE A 27 -73.27 -14.84 -13.00
N ASN A 28 -73.73 -14.12 -14.03
CA ASN A 28 -73.26 -14.29 -15.40
C ASN A 28 -71.82 -13.82 -15.60
N ALA A 29 -71.42 -12.69 -15.01
CA ALA A 29 -70.05 -12.21 -15.05
C ALA A 29 -69.07 -13.21 -14.40
N TYR A 30 -69.47 -13.81 -13.27
CA TYR A 30 -68.66 -14.79 -12.55
C TYR A 30 -68.43 -16.08 -13.35
N PHE A 31 -69.51 -16.79 -13.69
CA PHE A 31 -69.41 -18.15 -14.25
C PHE A 31 -69.00 -18.18 -15.73
N ASN A 32 -69.33 -17.15 -16.52
CA ASN A 32 -68.92 -17.10 -17.92
C ASN A 32 -67.48 -16.57 -18.08
N SER A 33 -67.07 -15.60 -17.25
CA SER A 33 -65.86 -14.81 -17.51
C SER A 33 -64.87 -14.77 -16.34
N PHE A 34 -65.25 -14.26 -15.16
CA PHE A 34 -64.29 -13.98 -14.07
C PHE A 34 -63.62 -15.24 -13.50
N TYR A 35 -64.37 -16.31 -13.24
CA TYR A 35 -63.80 -17.58 -12.76
C TYR A 35 -62.73 -18.14 -13.72
N ASN A 36 -62.99 -18.03 -15.03
CA ASN A 36 -62.08 -18.48 -16.08
C ASN A 36 -60.87 -17.55 -16.26
N ALA A 37 -60.99 -16.28 -15.88
CA ALA A 37 -59.87 -15.33 -15.83
C ALA A 37 -58.97 -15.61 -14.62
N GLN A 38 -59.58 -15.71 -13.43
CA GLN A 38 -58.91 -15.98 -12.17
C GLN A 38 -58.11 -17.28 -12.22
N LYS A 39 -58.72 -18.39 -12.68
CA LYS A 39 -58.03 -19.68 -12.74
C LYS A 39 -56.76 -19.65 -13.61
N VAL A 40 -56.79 -18.95 -14.74
CA VAL A 40 -55.63 -18.86 -15.64
C VAL A 40 -54.59 -17.86 -15.10
N PHE A 41 -55.03 -16.80 -14.41
CA PHE A 41 -54.11 -15.95 -13.63
C PHE A 41 -53.38 -16.74 -12.53
N GLU A 42 -54.08 -17.61 -11.80
CA GLU A 42 -53.50 -18.48 -10.76
C GLU A 42 -52.52 -19.51 -11.35
N GLU A 43 -52.84 -20.12 -12.50
CA GLU A 43 -51.91 -21.00 -13.25
C GLU A 43 -50.65 -20.26 -13.72
N GLY A 44 -50.77 -18.98 -14.07
CA GLY A 44 -49.63 -18.11 -14.40
C GLY A 44 -48.79 -17.79 -13.17
N LEU A 45 -49.44 -17.46 -12.05
CA LEU A 45 -48.80 -17.11 -10.79
C LEU A 45 -48.01 -18.28 -10.20
N GLU A 46 -48.55 -19.50 -10.26
CA GLU A 46 -47.85 -20.73 -9.86
C GLU A 46 -46.57 -20.94 -10.69
N GLN A 47 -46.65 -20.81 -12.01
CA GLN A 47 -45.48 -20.91 -12.90
C GLN A 47 -44.45 -19.78 -12.68
N ASN A 48 -44.90 -18.60 -12.26
CA ASN A 48 -44.02 -17.46 -12.03
C ASN A 48 -43.25 -17.56 -10.71
N LEU A 49 -43.92 -18.01 -9.64
CA LEU A 49 -43.40 -18.03 -8.27
C LEU A 49 -42.71 -19.34 -7.86
N ASN A 50 -42.87 -20.44 -8.59
CA ASN A 50 -42.22 -21.72 -8.29
C ASN A 50 -40.73 -21.79 -8.72
N GLN A 51 -40.01 -20.66 -8.74
CA GLN A 51 -38.58 -20.60 -9.03
C GLN A 51 -37.80 -20.28 -7.75
N SER A 52 -36.84 -21.13 -7.38
CA SER A 52 -35.87 -20.78 -6.32
C SER A 52 -35.01 -19.63 -6.82
N LEU A 53 -35.00 -18.55 -6.04
CA LEU A 53 -34.09 -17.43 -6.23
C LEU A 53 -33.00 -17.56 -5.17
N PRO A 54 -31.71 -17.73 -5.54
CA PRO A 54 -30.63 -17.81 -4.56
C PRO A 54 -30.58 -16.51 -3.76
N ILE A 55 -30.47 -16.64 -2.44
CA ILE A 55 -30.39 -15.52 -1.51
C ILE A 55 -28.91 -15.18 -1.31
N ASN A 56 -28.55 -13.90 -1.48
CA ASN A 56 -27.32 -13.37 -0.88
C ASN A 56 -27.67 -12.84 0.51
N PRO A 57 -27.19 -13.45 1.61
CA PRO A 57 -27.49 -12.99 2.97
C PRO A 57 -26.80 -11.67 3.35
N GLU A 58 -25.77 -11.26 2.60
CA GLU A 58 -24.98 -10.05 2.90
C GLU A 58 -25.52 -8.78 2.21
N LEU A 59 -26.53 -8.91 1.34
CA LEU A 59 -27.20 -7.79 0.69
C LEU A 59 -28.70 -7.75 1.06
N PRO A 60 -29.31 -6.58 1.32
CA PRO A 60 -30.72 -6.47 1.71
C PRO A 60 -31.67 -7.16 0.72
N ILE A 61 -32.42 -8.17 1.19
CA ILE A 61 -33.28 -8.96 0.29
C ILE A 61 -34.60 -8.25 -0.02
N PRO A 62 -35.13 -8.35 -1.26
CA PRO A 62 -36.49 -7.95 -1.53
C PRO A 62 -37.48 -8.89 -0.82
N VAL A 63 -38.40 -8.31 -0.05
CA VAL A 63 -39.54 -9.00 0.56
C VAL A 63 -40.46 -9.54 -0.52
N TYR A 64 -40.67 -8.75 -1.58
CA TYR A 64 -41.39 -9.15 -2.77
C TYR A 64 -40.39 -9.30 -3.93
N PRO A 65 -39.93 -10.51 -4.27
CA PRO A 65 -38.96 -10.70 -5.36
C PRO A 65 -39.51 -10.26 -6.72
N ALA A 66 -38.60 -9.90 -7.62
CA ALA A 66 -38.94 -9.57 -8.99
C ALA A 66 -39.62 -10.77 -9.70
N PRO A 67 -40.70 -10.55 -10.47
CA PRO A 67 -41.34 -11.61 -11.25
C PRO A 67 -40.37 -12.33 -12.19
N SER A 68 -40.52 -13.65 -12.31
CA SER A 68 -39.84 -14.42 -13.35
C SER A 68 -40.53 -14.23 -14.71
N ARG A 69 -40.07 -14.94 -15.75
CA ARG A 69 -40.77 -15.02 -17.05
C ARG A 69 -41.73 -16.23 -17.14
N GLY A 70 -41.91 -16.98 -16.05
CA GLY A 70 -42.90 -18.06 -15.98
C GLY A 70 -44.34 -17.54 -16.08
N GLY A 71 -45.24 -18.33 -16.65
CA GLY A 71 -46.67 -17.98 -16.71
C GLY A 71 -47.07 -16.89 -17.72
N ALA A 72 -46.15 -16.35 -18.52
CA ALA A 72 -46.40 -15.20 -19.41
C ALA A 72 -47.63 -15.35 -20.34
N GLN A 73 -47.84 -16.54 -20.94
CA GLN A 73 -49.03 -16.81 -21.76
C GLN A 73 -50.31 -16.84 -20.92
N SER A 74 -50.26 -17.42 -19.72
CA SER A 74 -51.40 -17.44 -18.80
C SER A 74 -51.77 -16.03 -18.34
N PHE A 75 -50.80 -15.13 -18.19
CA PHE A 75 -51.05 -13.71 -17.92
C PHE A 75 -51.63 -12.97 -19.15
N GLU A 76 -51.23 -13.26 -20.39
CA GLU A 76 -51.92 -12.77 -21.60
C GLU A 76 -53.37 -13.25 -21.66
N ASP A 77 -53.62 -14.54 -21.42
CA ASP A 77 -54.96 -15.11 -21.37
C ASP A 77 -55.82 -14.49 -20.26
N ALA A 78 -55.24 -14.18 -19.10
CA ALA A 78 -55.89 -13.46 -18.02
C ALA A 78 -56.21 -12.00 -18.40
N ILE A 79 -55.29 -11.29 -19.06
CA ILE A 79 -55.50 -9.92 -19.57
C ILE A 79 -56.63 -9.90 -20.60
N MET A 80 -56.64 -10.80 -21.57
CA MET A 80 -57.70 -10.91 -22.57
C MET A 80 -59.08 -11.17 -21.94
N LYS A 81 -59.16 -12.08 -20.96
CA LYS A 81 -60.41 -12.40 -20.25
C LYS A 81 -60.86 -11.25 -19.33
N GLY A 82 -59.92 -10.60 -18.63
CA GLY A 82 -60.18 -9.40 -17.83
C GLY A 82 -60.73 -8.25 -18.68
N ALA A 83 -60.09 -7.96 -19.81
CA ALA A 83 -60.53 -6.94 -20.76
C ALA A 83 -61.89 -7.27 -21.41
N GLN A 84 -62.30 -8.55 -21.47
CA GLN A 84 -63.66 -8.92 -21.82
C GLN A 84 -64.66 -8.57 -20.70
N ILE A 85 -64.32 -8.80 -19.43
CA ILE A 85 -65.20 -8.45 -18.29
C ILE A 85 -65.44 -6.93 -18.27
N LEU A 86 -64.39 -6.12 -18.45
CA LEU A 86 -64.48 -4.67 -18.53
C LEU A 86 -65.22 -4.16 -19.79
N ARG A 87 -65.53 -5.03 -20.76
CA ARG A 87 -66.31 -4.69 -21.97
C ARG A 87 -67.76 -5.11 -21.85
N ASP A 88 -67.97 -6.36 -21.45
CA ASP A 88 -69.26 -7.05 -21.53
C ASP A 88 -70.05 -6.99 -20.21
N HIS A 89 -69.36 -6.80 -19.07
CA HIS A 89 -69.91 -6.88 -17.71
C HIS A 89 -69.57 -5.67 -16.83
N LYS A 90 -69.65 -4.46 -17.40
CA LYS A 90 -69.58 -3.19 -16.64
C LYS A 90 -70.65 -3.11 -15.54
N ASP A 91 -70.43 -2.26 -14.55
CA ASP A 91 -71.25 -2.06 -13.34
C ASP A 91 -71.54 -3.36 -12.55
N THR A 92 -70.67 -4.37 -12.65
CA THR A 92 -70.72 -5.61 -11.84
C THR A 92 -69.67 -5.59 -10.75
N ARG A 93 -69.86 -6.38 -9.69
CA ARG A 93 -68.92 -6.44 -8.54
C ARG A 93 -67.52 -6.96 -8.90
N PHE A 94 -67.32 -7.39 -10.14
CA PHE A 94 -66.06 -7.94 -10.66
C PHE A 94 -65.23 -6.92 -11.44
N GLU A 95 -65.74 -5.70 -11.66
CA GLU A 95 -65.05 -4.66 -12.45
C GLU A 95 -63.68 -4.29 -11.85
N TYR A 96 -63.64 -3.87 -10.58
CA TYR A 96 -62.38 -3.54 -9.88
C TYR A 96 -61.43 -4.74 -9.78
N ALA A 97 -61.97 -5.94 -9.52
CA ALA A 97 -61.17 -7.17 -9.45
C ALA A 97 -60.59 -7.58 -10.81
N ALA A 98 -61.26 -7.25 -11.93
CA ALA A 98 -60.73 -7.44 -13.27
C ALA A 98 -59.63 -6.41 -13.61
N ILE A 99 -59.79 -5.14 -13.22
CA ILE A 99 -58.73 -4.12 -13.37
C ILE A 99 -57.48 -4.54 -12.57
N GLU A 100 -57.66 -4.95 -11.30
CA GLU A 100 -56.55 -5.41 -10.46
C GLU A 100 -55.86 -6.67 -11.04
N MET A 101 -56.63 -7.63 -11.55
CA MET A 101 -56.10 -8.84 -12.21
C MET A 101 -55.30 -8.51 -13.48
N ILE A 102 -55.74 -7.55 -14.28
CA ILE A 102 -55.01 -7.07 -15.46
C ILE A 102 -53.71 -6.37 -15.04
N GLY A 103 -53.76 -5.47 -14.05
CA GLY A 103 -52.56 -4.79 -13.51
C GLY A 103 -51.54 -5.78 -12.96
N LYS A 104 -51.98 -6.76 -12.16
CA LYS A 104 -51.14 -7.88 -11.68
C LYS A 104 -50.54 -8.67 -12.83
N SER A 105 -51.32 -8.98 -13.85
CA SER A 105 -50.85 -9.76 -15.02
C SER A 105 -49.77 -9.02 -15.81
N TYR A 106 -49.90 -7.70 -15.99
CA TYR A 106 -48.83 -6.87 -16.57
C TYR A 106 -47.59 -6.84 -15.66
N TYR A 107 -47.77 -6.66 -14.35
CA TYR A 107 -46.67 -6.67 -13.38
C TYR A 107 -45.87 -7.98 -13.43
N TYR A 108 -46.54 -9.15 -13.37
CA TYR A 108 -45.87 -10.45 -13.44
C TYR A 108 -45.28 -10.79 -14.81
N ARG A 109 -45.62 -10.02 -15.86
CA ARG A 109 -44.96 -10.03 -17.18
C ARG A 109 -43.77 -9.08 -17.30
N GLN A 110 -43.42 -8.35 -16.24
CA GLN A 110 -42.43 -7.26 -16.24
C GLN A 110 -42.84 -6.04 -17.09
N GLU A 111 -44.12 -5.92 -17.44
CA GLU A 111 -44.69 -4.82 -18.24
C GLU A 111 -45.13 -3.65 -17.33
N TYR A 112 -44.17 -3.12 -16.58
CA TYR A 112 -44.42 -2.26 -15.43
C TYR A 112 -45.18 -0.96 -15.73
N PHE A 113 -44.95 -0.31 -16.87
CA PHE A 113 -45.73 0.88 -17.27
C PHE A 113 -47.22 0.58 -17.47
N SER A 114 -47.55 -0.54 -18.12
CA SER A 114 -48.94 -1.01 -18.31
C SER A 114 -49.59 -1.40 -16.98
N ALA A 115 -48.81 -1.96 -16.05
CA ALA A 115 -49.24 -2.22 -14.69
C ALA A 115 -49.53 -0.91 -13.93
N LEU A 116 -48.63 0.08 -13.99
CA LEU A 116 -48.78 1.39 -13.35
C LEU A 116 -50.03 2.14 -13.85
N GLU A 117 -50.31 2.07 -15.15
CA GLU A 117 -51.54 2.62 -15.75
C GLU A 117 -52.77 1.95 -15.16
N LYS A 118 -52.81 0.61 -15.09
CA LYS A 118 -53.97 -0.16 -14.61
C LYS A 118 -54.19 -0.06 -13.11
N PHE A 119 -53.13 0.04 -12.30
CA PHE A 119 -53.28 0.34 -10.88
C PHE A 119 -53.65 1.81 -10.63
N SER A 120 -53.22 2.75 -11.49
CA SER A 120 -53.71 4.14 -11.41
C SER A 120 -55.16 4.27 -11.88
N GLU A 121 -55.62 3.46 -12.84
CA GLU A 121 -57.04 3.31 -13.17
C GLU A 121 -57.82 2.83 -11.94
N LEU A 122 -57.39 1.74 -11.30
CA LEU A 122 -58.00 1.18 -10.10
C LEU A 122 -58.06 2.19 -8.92
N GLN A 123 -56.97 2.92 -8.66
CA GLN A 123 -56.87 3.96 -7.63
C GLN A 123 -57.91 5.07 -7.82
N ASN A 124 -58.21 5.43 -9.08
CA ASN A 124 -59.13 6.51 -9.42
C ASN A 124 -60.62 6.10 -9.48
N VAL A 125 -60.91 4.82 -9.74
CA VAL A 125 -62.31 4.34 -9.88
C VAL A 125 -62.87 3.62 -8.65
N SER A 126 -62.06 3.42 -7.61
CA SER A 126 -62.44 2.63 -6.41
C SER A 126 -62.13 3.35 -5.09
N GLU A 127 -62.70 2.84 -4.01
CA GLU A 127 -62.57 3.35 -2.64
C GLU A 127 -62.23 2.21 -1.66
N GLY A 128 -61.88 2.54 -0.42
CA GLY A 128 -61.58 1.57 0.65
C GLY A 128 -60.44 0.62 0.30
N GLU A 129 -60.61 -0.66 0.64
CA GLU A 129 -59.63 -1.74 0.40
C GLU A 129 -59.14 -1.81 -1.06
N MET A 130 -60.00 -1.53 -2.05
CA MET A 130 -59.62 -1.62 -3.46
C MET A 130 -58.65 -0.49 -3.86
N ARG A 131 -58.88 0.73 -3.39
CA ARG A 131 -57.92 1.84 -3.55
C ARG A 131 -56.63 1.56 -2.79
N GLN A 132 -56.72 1.09 -1.55
CA GLN A 132 -55.55 0.78 -0.72
C GLN A 132 -54.68 -0.34 -1.33
N ASN A 133 -55.30 -1.37 -1.92
CA ASN A 133 -54.57 -2.38 -2.71
C ASN A 133 -53.92 -1.79 -3.97
N ALA A 134 -54.56 -0.81 -4.64
CA ALA A 134 -53.95 -0.12 -5.78
C ALA A 134 -52.67 0.62 -5.37
N LEU A 135 -52.65 1.30 -4.22
CA LEU A 135 -51.45 1.97 -3.69
C LEU A 135 -50.31 0.98 -3.43
N TYR A 136 -50.59 -0.13 -2.74
CA TYR A 136 -49.65 -1.23 -2.50
C TYR A 136 -49.01 -1.74 -3.81
N TRP A 137 -49.83 -1.97 -4.85
CA TRP A 137 -49.33 -2.44 -6.14
C TRP A 137 -48.54 -1.38 -6.90
N LYS A 138 -48.93 -0.10 -6.84
CA LYS A 138 -48.15 1.00 -7.41
C LYS A 138 -46.78 1.11 -6.76
N GLY A 139 -46.69 1.07 -5.42
CA GLY A 139 -45.41 1.06 -4.71
C GLY A 139 -44.47 -0.07 -5.16
N ARG A 140 -44.99 -1.29 -5.34
CA ARG A 140 -44.21 -2.42 -5.90
C ARG A 140 -43.76 -2.13 -7.33
N VAL A 141 -44.60 -1.52 -8.15
CA VAL A 141 -44.24 -1.14 -9.53
C VAL A 141 -43.10 -0.11 -9.54
N TYR A 142 -43.15 0.94 -8.70
CA TYR A 142 -42.06 1.91 -8.54
C TYR A 142 -40.73 1.23 -8.16
N PHE A 143 -40.75 0.37 -7.14
CA PHE A 143 -39.57 -0.39 -6.69
C PHE A 143 -38.92 -1.20 -7.81
N HIS A 144 -39.69 -2.01 -8.56
CA HIS A 144 -39.15 -2.81 -9.66
C HIS A 144 -38.90 -2.05 -10.97
N MET A 145 -39.33 -0.78 -11.06
CA MET A 145 -38.92 0.16 -12.11
C MET A 145 -37.61 0.89 -11.77
N ASN A 146 -37.07 0.71 -10.54
CA ASN A 146 -35.98 1.52 -9.98
C ASN A 146 -36.31 3.03 -9.94
N ALA A 147 -37.60 3.37 -9.81
CA ALA A 147 -38.12 4.72 -9.61
C ALA A 147 -38.32 4.92 -8.10
N ILE A 148 -37.22 5.00 -7.35
CA ILE A 148 -37.19 4.85 -5.90
C ILE A 148 -37.73 6.10 -5.22
N GLU A 149 -37.19 7.28 -5.56
CA GLU A 149 -37.63 8.58 -5.02
C GLU A 149 -39.12 8.83 -5.30
N GLU A 150 -39.57 8.60 -6.54
CA GLU A 150 -40.98 8.80 -6.90
C GLU A 150 -41.90 7.77 -6.23
N GLY A 151 -41.38 6.58 -5.90
CA GLY A 151 -42.07 5.58 -5.11
C GLY A 151 -42.25 5.98 -3.65
N ILE A 152 -41.25 6.63 -3.05
CA ILE A 152 -41.30 7.18 -1.69
C ILE A 152 -42.31 8.33 -1.63
N GLU A 153 -42.14 9.38 -2.46
CA GLU A 153 -43.03 10.54 -2.49
C GLU A 153 -44.50 10.11 -2.72
N PHE A 154 -44.74 9.17 -3.64
CA PHE A 154 -46.07 8.64 -3.92
C PHE A 154 -46.68 7.89 -2.73
N LEU A 155 -45.93 7.03 -2.04
CA LEU A 155 -46.46 6.25 -0.93
C LEU A 155 -46.66 7.10 0.32
N GLU A 156 -45.71 7.97 0.69
CA GLU A 156 -45.86 8.88 1.83
C GLU A 156 -47.11 9.75 1.68
N SER A 157 -47.26 10.42 0.53
CA SER A 157 -48.37 11.34 0.28
C SER A 157 -49.75 10.66 0.23
N GLU A 158 -49.89 9.49 -0.43
CA GLU A 158 -51.17 8.77 -0.45
C GLU A 158 -51.47 8.03 0.86
N MET A 159 -50.46 7.66 1.66
CA MET A 159 -50.68 7.03 2.98
C MET A 159 -51.21 8.01 4.01
N ASP A 160 -50.75 9.26 4.02
CA ASP A 160 -51.26 10.34 4.88
C ASP A 160 -52.66 10.83 4.46
N LEU A 161 -53.02 10.73 3.18
CA LEU A 161 -54.35 11.12 2.67
C LEU A 161 -55.48 10.16 3.05
N ILE A 162 -55.17 8.95 3.56
CA ILE A 162 -56.15 7.94 3.93
C ILE A 162 -56.09 7.72 5.45
N SER A 163 -57.14 8.13 6.19
CA SER A 163 -57.25 7.86 7.62
C SER A 163 -57.60 6.39 7.93
N ASP A 164 -58.55 5.85 7.18
CA ASP A 164 -59.25 4.61 7.51
C ASP A 164 -58.64 3.43 6.73
N TRP A 165 -57.37 3.13 7.03
CA TRP A 165 -56.65 1.99 6.47
C TRP A 165 -57.10 0.65 7.04
N GLU A 166 -57.30 -0.35 6.17
CA GLU A 166 -57.39 -1.76 6.56
C GLU A 166 -56.01 -2.24 7.05
N PRO A 167 -55.84 -2.69 8.31
CA PRO A 167 -54.53 -2.97 8.91
C PRO A 167 -53.64 -3.92 8.10
N ALA A 168 -54.21 -4.99 7.54
CA ALA A 168 -53.45 -5.94 6.72
C ALA A 168 -52.91 -5.32 5.41
N ILE A 169 -53.64 -4.36 4.84
CA ILE A 169 -53.23 -3.64 3.63
C ILE A 169 -52.21 -2.54 3.98
N ARG A 170 -52.39 -1.83 5.10
CA ARG A 170 -51.39 -0.86 5.59
C ARG A 170 -50.05 -1.54 5.84
N ALA A 171 -50.05 -2.64 6.60
CA ALA A 171 -48.84 -3.35 6.99
C ALA A 171 -47.98 -3.75 5.78
N LYS A 172 -48.58 -4.39 4.78
CA LYS A 172 -47.86 -4.79 3.56
C LYS A 172 -47.41 -3.60 2.70
N THR A 173 -48.08 -2.44 2.80
CA THR A 173 -47.73 -1.19 2.08
C THR A 173 -46.57 -0.47 2.75
N SER A 174 -46.58 -0.32 4.08
CA SER A 174 -45.42 0.15 4.85
C SER A 174 -44.17 -0.69 4.62
N VAL A 175 -44.31 -2.01 4.40
CA VAL A 175 -43.19 -2.89 4.04
C VAL A 175 -42.71 -2.70 2.59
N VAL A 176 -43.54 -2.18 1.67
CA VAL A 176 -43.07 -1.70 0.35
C VAL A 176 -42.33 -0.38 0.50
N LEU A 177 -42.86 0.57 1.28
CA LEU A 177 -42.17 1.83 1.58
C LEU A 177 -40.81 1.59 2.25
N ALA A 178 -40.72 0.63 3.18
CA ALA A 178 -39.46 0.22 3.77
C ALA A 178 -38.43 -0.32 2.76
N GLN A 179 -38.88 -1.10 1.75
CA GLN A 179 -37.98 -1.57 0.68
C GLN A 179 -37.49 -0.42 -0.21
N LEU A 180 -38.31 0.60 -0.43
CA LEU A 180 -37.92 1.81 -1.15
C LEU A 180 -36.91 2.63 -0.32
N TYR A 181 -37.12 2.81 0.98
CA TYR A 181 -36.14 3.42 1.88
C TYR A 181 -34.81 2.64 1.91
N VAL A 182 -34.83 1.31 1.97
CA VAL A 182 -33.61 0.47 1.86
C VAL A 182 -32.90 0.67 0.52
N ALA A 183 -33.63 0.80 -0.58
CA ALA A 183 -33.06 1.10 -1.89
C ALA A 183 -32.62 2.56 -2.07
N ASN A 184 -32.76 3.39 -1.03
CA ASN A 184 -32.36 4.80 -0.97
C ASN A 184 -31.40 5.07 0.22
N ASP A 185 -30.79 4.02 0.79
CA ASP A 185 -29.92 4.04 1.97
C ASP A 185 -30.53 4.69 3.24
N GLN A 186 -31.86 4.81 3.31
CA GLN A 186 -32.61 5.35 4.45
C GLN A 186 -32.89 4.27 5.50
N TRP A 187 -31.82 3.73 6.08
CA TRP A 187 -31.85 2.58 6.98
C TRP A 187 -32.75 2.77 8.22
N ARG A 188 -32.81 3.98 8.78
CA ARG A 188 -33.60 4.26 9.99
C ARG A 188 -35.10 4.24 9.69
N GLU A 189 -35.50 4.93 8.64
CA GLU A 189 -36.88 5.03 8.17
C GLU A 189 -37.39 3.66 7.70
N ALA A 190 -36.53 2.87 7.03
CA ALA A 190 -36.81 1.47 6.73
C ALA A 190 -37.07 0.65 8.00
N PHE A 191 -36.20 0.75 9.01
CA PHE A 191 -36.35 0.02 10.27
C PHE A 191 -37.63 0.38 11.02
N ASP A 192 -37.95 1.68 11.14
CA ASP A 192 -39.14 2.15 11.84
C ASP A 192 -40.44 1.70 11.15
N GLN A 193 -40.47 1.64 9.82
CA GLN A 193 -41.58 1.02 9.08
C GLN A 193 -41.64 -0.50 9.30
N LEU A 194 -40.51 -1.21 9.27
CA LEU A 194 -40.47 -2.67 9.41
C LEU A 194 -40.89 -3.12 10.82
N GLN A 195 -40.31 -2.55 11.87
CA GLN A 195 -40.54 -2.95 13.27
C GLN A 195 -42.02 -2.93 13.65
N VAL A 196 -42.76 -1.90 13.21
CA VAL A 196 -44.19 -1.75 13.51
C VAL A 196 -45.08 -2.65 12.64
N ASN A 197 -44.74 -2.82 11.36
CA ASN A 197 -45.67 -3.39 10.38
C ASN A 197 -45.45 -4.87 10.06
N VAL A 198 -44.22 -5.39 10.14
CA VAL A 198 -43.94 -6.80 9.84
C VAL A 198 -44.75 -7.76 10.74
N PRO A 199 -44.88 -7.55 12.07
CA PRO A 199 -45.72 -8.42 12.92
C PRO A 199 -47.20 -8.49 12.50
N LEU A 200 -47.70 -7.48 11.78
CA LEU A 200 -49.09 -7.34 11.34
C LEU A 200 -49.36 -8.00 9.97
N MET A 201 -48.34 -8.48 9.26
CA MET A 201 -48.50 -9.10 7.94
C MET A 201 -49.20 -10.46 8.02
N GLU A 202 -50.26 -10.65 7.23
CA GLU A 202 -51.00 -11.92 7.15
C GLU A 202 -50.27 -13.00 6.34
N ASN A 203 -49.66 -12.65 5.20
CA ASN A 203 -48.94 -13.61 4.38
C ASN A 203 -47.64 -14.02 5.07
N ARG A 204 -47.63 -15.25 5.57
CA ARG A 204 -46.52 -15.84 6.31
C ARG A 204 -45.21 -15.87 5.51
N LYS A 205 -45.23 -16.11 4.20
CA LYS A 205 -44.00 -16.14 3.38
C LYS A 205 -43.36 -14.76 3.32
N ASP A 206 -44.14 -13.76 2.91
CA ASP A 206 -43.68 -12.38 2.77
C ASP A 206 -43.24 -11.83 4.14
N ARG A 207 -43.97 -12.15 5.22
CA ARG A 207 -43.60 -11.74 6.57
C ARG A 207 -42.27 -12.33 7.03
N ASP A 208 -42.04 -13.63 6.81
CA ASP A 208 -40.76 -14.26 7.17
C ASP A 208 -39.60 -13.60 6.39
N ARG A 209 -39.80 -13.24 5.10
CA ARG A 209 -38.80 -12.46 4.33
C ARG A 209 -38.61 -11.03 4.86
N ALA A 210 -39.67 -10.38 5.32
CA ALA A 210 -39.60 -9.04 5.89
C ALA A 210 -38.94 -9.01 7.27
N TYR A 211 -39.05 -10.08 8.06
CA TYR A 211 -38.25 -10.27 9.28
C TYR A 211 -36.76 -10.43 8.96
N PHE A 212 -36.40 -11.17 7.91
CA PHE A 212 -35.01 -11.27 7.47
C PHE A 212 -34.45 -9.90 7.01
N LEU A 213 -35.21 -9.16 6.19
CA LEU A 213 -34.83 -7.79 5.80
C LEU A 213 -34.70 -6.86 7.01
N MET A 214 -35.60 -6.94 7.99
CA MET A 214 -35.50 -6.18 9.24
C MET A 214 -34.23 -6.53 10.02
N GLY A 215 -33.80 -7.80 9.99
CA GLY A 215 -32.52 -8.24 10.54
C GLY A 215 -31.33 -7.57 9.85
N GLN A 216 -31.32 -7.57 8.52
CA GLN A 216 -30.26 -6.95 7.71
C GLN A 216 -30.18 -5.43 7.92
N VAL A 217 -31.33 -4.74 7.95
CA VAL A 217 -31.39 -3.29 8.23
C VAL A 217 -30.92 -2.98 9.66
N ALA A 218 -31.22 -3.84 10.63
CA ALA A 218 -30.74 -3.67 12.00
C ALA A 218 -29.22 -3.93 12.13
N GLU A 219 -28.64 -4.87 11.37
CA GLU A 219 -27.18 -5.03 11.27
C GLU A 219 -26.51 -3.75 10.69
N GLN A 220 -27.08 -3.15 9.63
CA GLN A 220 -26.57 -1.90 9.05
C GLN A 220 -26.66 -0.70 10.02
N LEU A 221 -27.65 -0.70 10.92
CA LEU A 221 -27.78 0.29 12.00
C LEU A 221 -26.92 -0.03 13.24
N GLY A 222 -26.21 -1.15 13.26
CA GLY A 222 -25.44 -1.63 14.42
C GLY A 222 -26.30 -2.14 15.60
N ASP A 223 -27.63 -2.22 15.47
CA ASP A 223 -28.52 -2.75 16.51
C ASP A 223 -28.58 -4.28 16.41
N PHE A 224 -27.49 -4.91 16.85
CA PHE A 224 -27.35 -6.37 16.88
C PHE A 224 -28.44 -7.06 17.74
N ASN A 225 -29.04 -6.39 18.72
CA ASN A 225 -30.14 -6.97 19.49
C ASN A 225 -31.41 -7.06 18.65
N MET A 226 -31.81 -5.97 17.99
CA MET A 226 -32.94 -5.97 17.07
C MET A 226 -32.71 -6.88 15.86
N ALA A 227 -31.46 -6.99 15.38
CA ALA A 227 -31.11 -7.89 14.29
C ALA A 227 -31.32 -9.37 14.67
N LYS A 228 -30.76 -9.80 15.81
CA LYS A 228 -30.93 -11.16 16.35
C LYS A 228 -32.41 -11.49 16.56
N ASP A 229 -33.16 -10.59 17.18
CA ASP A 229 -34.59 -10.79 17.44
C ASP A 229 -35.39 -10.88 16.13
N ALA A 230 -35.11 -10.02 15.14
CA ALA A 230 -35.75 -10.07 13.82
C ALA A 230 -35.43 -11.38 13.08
N TYR A 231 -34.17 -11.82 13.02
CA TYR A 231 -33.79 -13.10 12.43
C TYR A 231 -34.45 -14.30 13.13
N SER A 232 -34.54 -14.29 14.46
CA SER A 232 -35.18 -15.37 15.23
C SER A 232 -36.71 -15.49 15.00
N ASN A 233 -37.35 -14.44 14.46
CA ASN A 233 -38.76 -14.46 14.06
C ASN A 233 -38.98 -15.10 12.66
N VAL A 234 -37.93 -15.37 11.88
CA VAL A 234 -38.03 -16.12 10.63
C VAL A 234 -38.37 -17.58 10.95
N ARG A 235 -39.61 -17.97 10.64
CA ARG A 235 -40.13 -19.28 11.06
C ARG A 235 -39.44 -20.43 10.34
N THR A 236 -38.88 -21.35 11.12
CA THR A 236 -38.37 -22.68 10.68
C THR A 236 -39.39 -23.60 9.97
N SER A 237 -40.65 -23.17 9.89
CA SER A 237 -41.74 -23.82 9.12
C SER A 237 -42.09 -23.08 7.82
N ASN A 238 -41.18 -22.24 7.31
CA ASN A 238 -41.25 -21.70 5.95
C ASN A 238 -40.80 -22.79 4.95
N PRO A 239 -41.48 -22.99 3.81
CA PRO A 239 -41.00 -23.88 2.74
C PRO A 239 -39.77 -23.34 1.95
N ASP A 240 -39.39 -22.07 2.14
CA ASP A 240 -38.13 -21.49 1.65
C ASP A 240 -37.01 -21.86 2.65
N TYR A 241 -36.33 -22.98 2.39
CA TYR A 241 -35.28 -23.50 3.29
C TYR A 241 -34.02 -22.64 3.28
N ASP A 242 -33.71 -21.99 2.15
CA ASP A 242 -32.52 -21.14 1.99
C ASP A 242 -32.67 -19.90 2.88
N LEU A 243 -33.87 -19.28 2.90
CA LEU A 243 -34.20 -18.19 3.82
C LEU A 243 -34.08 -18.60 5.30
N VAL A 244 -34.56 -19.80 5.66
CA VAL A 244 -34.45 -20.32 7.04
C VAL A 244 -32.98 -20.58 7.42
N PHE A 245 -32.19 -21.15 6.52
CA PHE A 245 -30.77 -21.37 6.71
C PHE A 245 -30.03 -20.06 6.99
N HIS A 246 -30.17 -19.08 6.10
CA HIS A 246 -29.51 -17.80 6.23
C HIS A 246 -29.97 -17.04 7.47
N ALA A 247 -31.27 -17.09 7.81
CA ALA A 247 -31.79 -16.44 9.02
C ALA A 247 -31.14 -17.01 10.29
N MET A 248 -31.07 -18.33 10.42
CA MET A 248 -30.43 -18.98 11.57
C MET A 248 -28.91 -18.78 11.60
N ARG A 249 -28.23 -18.75 10.43
CA ARG A 249 -26.78 -18.46 10.35
C ARG A 249 -26.48 -17.02 10.75
N LYS A 250 -27.31 -16.06 10.30
CA LYS A 250 -27.23 -14.64 10.69
C LYS A 250 -27.57 -14.44 12.16
N GLU A 251 -28.63 -15.04 12.70
CA GLU A 251 -28.94 -15.01 14.14
C GLU A 251 -27.74 -15.50 14.97
N ALA A 252 -27.10 -16.61 14.57
CA ALA A 252 -25.93 -17.16 15.24
C ALA A 252 -24.70 -16.23 15.14
N SER A 253 -24.45 -15.62 13.98
CA SER A 253 -23.33 -14.68 13.80
C SER A 253 -23.53 -13.40 14.62
N VAL A 254 -24.75 -12.85 14.63
CA VAL A 254 -25.10 -11.67 15.43
C VAL A 254 -25.06 -11.98 16.93
N ALA A 255 -25.53 -13.16 17.36
CA ALA A 255 -25.38 -13.62 18.74
C ALA A 255 -23.90 -13.75 19.15
N ARG A 256 -23.01 -14.21 18.26
CA ARG A 256 -21.56 -14.24 18.46
C ARG A 256 -20.99 -12.83 18.61
N SER A 257 -21.42 -11.85 17.81
CA SER A 257 -21.02 -10.44 17.94
C SER A 257 -21.52 -9.78 19.24
N LEU A 258 -22.63 -10.25 19.81
CA LEU A 258 -23.15 -9.83 21.12
C LEU A 258 -22.45 -10.52 22.32
N GLY A 259 -21.51 -11.44 22.07
CA GLY A 259 -20.90 -12.27 23.13
C GLY A 259 -21.80 -13.40 23.65
N GLU A 260 -22.96 -13.67 23.03
CA GLU A 260 -23.84 -14.81 23.34
C GLU A 260 -23.29 -16.11 22.73
N TYR A 261 -22.03 -16.44 23.01
CA TYR A 261 -21.29 -17.55 22.38
C TYR A 261 -21.99 -18.91 22.53
N ASP A 262 -22.58 -19.20 23.68
CA ASP A 262 -23.42 -20.39 23.89
C ASP A 262 -24.60 -20.48 22.91
N ARG A 263 -25.27 -19.35 22.63
CA ARG A 263 -26.40 -19.30 21.68
C ARG A 263 -25.89 -19.53 20.26
N ALA A 264 -24.85 -18.80 19.87
CA ALA A 264 -24.22 -18.92 18.55
C ALA A 264 -23.76 -20.35 18.28
N TYR A 265 -23.00 -20.94 19.21
CA TYR A 265 -22.48 -22.30 19.11
C TYR A 265 -23.61 -23.33 18.96
N ASN A 266 -24.66 -23.25 19.78
CA ASN A 266 -25.78 -24.19 19.68
C ASN A 266 -26.59 -24.01 18.38
N LEU A 267 -26.73 -22.79 17.86
CA LEU A 267 -27.36 -22.54 16.56
C LEU A 267 -26.52 -23.11 15.40
N PHE A 268 -25.23 -22.76 15.28
CA PHE A 268 -24.34 -23.31 14.24
C PHE A 268 -24.24 -24.84 14.32
N ARG A 269 -24.21 -25.41 15.54
CA ARG A 269 -24.23 -26.86 15.78
C ARG A 269 -25.54 -27.52 15.35
N SER A 270 -26.66 -26.82 15.48
CA SER A 270 -27.96 -27.31 15.00
C SER A 270 -28.02 -27.34 13.47
N LEU A 271 -27.54 -26.27 12.80
CA LEU A 271 -27.47 -26.18 11.34
C LEU A 271 -26.52 -27.22 10.76
N SER A 272 -25.32 -27.35 11.32
CA SER A 272 -24.30 -28.33 10.88
C SER A 272 -24.80 -29.78 10.97
N ARG A 273 -25.82 -30.05 11.79
CA ARG A 273 -26.45 -31.37 11.98
C ARG A 273 -27.69 -31.62 11.14
N ASP A 274 -28.26 -30.61 10.47
CA ASP A 274 -29.41 -30.81 9.59
C ASP A 274 -28.92 -31.25 8.19
N ASP A 275 -29.33 -32.44 7.76
CA ASP A 275 -28.90 -33.00 6.46
C ASP A 275 -29.33 -32.14 5.25
N LYS A 276 -30.29 -31.22 5.43
CA LYS A 276 -30.63 -30.20 4.40
C LYS A 276 -29.45 -29.30 4.06
N PHE A 277 -28.60 -28.97 5.03
CA PHE A 277 -27.51 -28.00 4.91
C PHE A 277 -26.14 -28.67 4.79
N ILE A 278 -26.11 -29.91 4.29
CA ILE A 278 -24.88 -30.72 4.19
C ILE A 278 -23.80 -30.10 3.29
N GLN A 279 -24.17 -29.28 2.30
CA GLN A 279 -23.22 -28.53 1.46
C GLN A 279 -22.58 -27.36 2.22
N GLU A 280 -23.35 -26.73 3.12
CA GLU A 280 -22.94 -25.60 3.96
C GLU A 280 -22.17 -26.05 5.21
N ARG A 281 -22.11 -27.37 5.48
CA ARG A 281 -21.42 -27.93 6.66
C ARG A 281 -19.97 -27.44 6.84
N PRO A 282 -19.12 -27.28 5.81
CA PRO A 282 -17.73 -26.81 6.01
C PRO A 282 -17.69 -25.40 6.61
N ASP A 283 -18.52 -24.50 6.08
CA ASP A 283 -18.72 -23.14 6.56
C ASP A 283 -19.24 -23.11 8.00
N LEU A 284 -20.21 -23.96 8.32
CA LEU A 284 -20.76 -24.07 9.68
C LEU A 284 -19.77 -24.67 10.68
N VAL A 285 -18.81 -25.49 10.24
CA VAL A 285 -17.71 -25.98 11.08
C VAL A 285 -16.66 -24.88 11.29
N TYR A 286 -16.39 -24.03 10.29
CA TYR A 286 -15.60 -22.82 10.47
C TYR A 286 -16.26 -21.86 11.48
N ASP A 287 -17.56 -21.58 11.33
CA ASP A 287 -18.32 -20.69 12.22
C ASP A 287 -18.33 -21.24 13.67
N LEU A 288 -18.41 -22.57 13.85
CA LEU A 288 -18.22 -23.23 15.15
C LEU A 288 -16.81 -23.02 15.71
N GLY A 289 -15.77 -23.20 14.89
CA GLY A 289 -14.37 -22.93 15.27
C GLY A 289 -14.17 -21.48 15.73
N ARG A 290 -14.68 -20.50 14.96
CA ARG A 290 -14.59 -19.07 15.30
C ARG A 290 -15.40 -18.72 16.55
N THR A 291 -16.52 -19.39 16.79
CA THR A 291 -17.28 -19.22 18.03
C THR A 291 -16.51 -19.74 19.24
N LEU A 292 -15.85 -20.90 19.13
CA LEU A 292 -15.01 -21.46 20.19
C LEU A 292 -13.76 -20.60 20.46
N GLN A 293 -13.13 -20.05 19.42
CA GLN A 293 -11.98 -19.15 19.51
C GLN A 293 -12.35 -17.90 20.33
N LEU A 294 -13.42 -17.19 19.95
CA LEU A 294 -13.89 -15.99 20.66
C LEU A 294 -14.42 -16.27 22.08
N MET A 295 -14.74 -17.53 22.39
CA MET A 295 -15.11 -18.00 23.72
C MET A 295 -13.88 -18.40 24.58
N GLY A 296 -12.65 -18.19 24.09
CA GLY A 296 -11.41 -18.57 24.78
C GLY A 296 -11.21 -20.09 24.89
N SER A 297 -11.88 -20.87 24.06
CA SER A 297 -11.82 -22.34 24.04
C SER A 297 -10.82 -22.85 23.01
N THR A 298 -9.57 -22.37 23.12
CA THR A 298 -8.48 -22.51 22.14
C THR A 298 -8.27 -23.96 21.66
N GLU A 299 -8.17 -24.93 22.56
CA GLU A 299 -8.02 -26.34 22.18
C GLU A 299 -9.23 -26.88 21.39
N GLU A 300 -10.45 -26.44 21.70
CA GLU A 300 -11.66 -26.84 20.97
C GLU A 300 -11.67 -26.21 19.58
N ALA A 301 -11.35 -24.91 19.47
CA ALA A 301 -11.27 -24.16 18.22
C ALA A 301 -10.22 -24.75 17.25
N ALA A 302 -9.00 -24.94 17.73
CA ALA A 302 -7.91 -25.57 16.96
C ALA A 302 -8.26 -27.00 16.52
N ARG A 303 -8.99 -27.77 17.33
CA ARG A 303 -9.51 -29.10 16.93
C ARG A 303 -10.60 -29.02 15.87
N GLN A 304 -11.52 -28.04 15.90
CA GLN A 304 -12.52 -27.86 14.83
C GLN A 304 -11.87 -27.41 13.52
N TYR A 305 -11.02 -26.38 13.56
CA TYR A 305 -10.28 -25.90 12.38
C TYR A 305 -9.39 -27.00 11.78
N GLY A 306 -8.66 -27.74 12.63
CA GLY A 306 -7.85 -28.88 12.22
C GLY A 306 -8.66 -30.04 11.64
N ALA A 307 -9.89 -30.27 12.10
CA ALA A 307 -10.79 -31.28 11.53
C ALA A 307 -11.34 -30.83 10.16
N LEU A 308 -11.73 -29.57 10.02
CA LEU A 308 -12.24 -28.97 8.79
C LEU A 308 -11.23 -29.07 7.62
N LEU A 309 -9.95 -28.87 7.91
CA LEU A 309 -8.87 -28.97 6.94
C LEU A 309 -8.45 -30.43 6.61
N ARG A 310 -8.77 -31.40 7.47
CA ARG A 310 -8.31 -32.80 7.36
C ARG A 310 -9.37 -33.81 6.92
N ASP A 311 -10.67 -33.49 6.98
CA ASP A 311 -11.72 -34.41 6.50
C ASP A 311 -12.05 -34.18 5.01
N ASP A 312 -11.56 -35.09 4.15
CA ASP A 312 -11.85 -35.17 2.70
C ASP A 312 -13.35 -35.19 2.32
N ARG A 313 -14.23 -35.41 3.30
CA ARG A 313 -15.69 -35.34 3.13
C ARG A 313 -16.24 -33.92 3.15
N LEU A 314 -15.60 -32.99 3.89
CA LEU A 314 -16.07 -31.61 4.04
C LEU A 314 -15.72 -30.77 2.81
N ARG A 315 -14.48 -30.83 2.33
CA ARG A 315 -14.02 -30.11 1.13
C ARG A 315 -14.31 -28.59 1.16
N PRO A 316 -13.88 -27.85 2.21
CA PRO A 316 -14.08 -26.40 2.28
C PRO A 316 -13.56 -25.66 1.04
N SER A 317 -14.22 -24.56 0.69
CA SER A 317 -13.83 -23.68 -0.40
C SER A 317 -12.46 -23.01 -0.13
N PRO A 318 -11.81 -22.40 -1.14
CA PRO A 318 -10.60 -21.60 -0.91
C PRO A 318 -10.81 -20.50 0.13
N GLU A 319 -11.94 -19.81 0.09
CA GLU A 319 -12.28 -18.73 1.04
C GLU A 319 -12.42 -19.27 2.47
N THR A 320 -13.12 -20.39 2.65
CA THR A 320 -13.30 -21.00 3.98
C THR A 320 -12.00 -21.64 4.49
N LYS A 321 -11.11 -22.13 3.60
CA LYS A 321 -9.74 -22.53 3.97
C LYS A 321 -8.90 -21.34 4.43
N ALA A 322 -8.90 -20.22 3.70
CA ALA A 322 -8.14 -19.02 4.06
C ALA A 322 -8.55 -18.52 5.46
N LYS A 323 -9.86 -18.38 5.69
CA LYS A 323 -10.42 -18.00 7.00
C LYS A 323 -10.06 -19.01 8.11
N THR A 324 -10.04 -20.30 7.80
CA THR A 324 -9.68 -21.35 8.76
C THR A 324 -8.19 -21.32 9.12
N TYR A 325 -7.30 -21.15 8.15
CA TYR A 325 -5.86 -21.01 8.40
C TYR A 325 -5.56 -19.72 9.18
N TYR A 326 -6.18 -18.60 8.81
CA TYR A 326 -6.08 -17.34 9.54
C TYR A 326 -6.54 -17.47 11.00
N GLY A 327 -7.67 -18.16 11.24
CA GLY A 327 -8.17 -18.47 12.59
C GLY A 327 -7.25 -19.39 13.41
N ILE A 328 -6.43 -20.22 12.76
CA ILE A 328 -5.37 -20.98 13.43
C ILE A 328 -4.16 -20.07 13.71
N ALA A 329 -3.79 -19.19 12.77
CA ALA A 329 -2.67 -18.26 12.94
C ALA A 329 -2.88 -17.28 14.11
N GLU A 330 -4.08 -16.70 14.24
CA GLU A 330 -4.47 -15.89 15.40
C GLU A 330 -4.39 -16.67 16.72
N ILE A 331 -4.77 -17.96 16.74
CA ILE A 331 -4.63 -18.82 17.92
C ILE A 331 -3.16 -18.95 18.31
N TYR A 332 -2.27 -19.18 17.34
CA TYR A 332 -0.84 -19.27 17.60
C TYR A 332 -0.24 -17.91 18.03
N ARG A 333 -0.69 -16.80 17.44
CA ARG A 333 -0.29 -15.43 17.82
C ARG A 333 -0.77 -15.06 19.24
N TYR A 334 -2.08 -15.03 19.47
CA TYR A 334 -2.66 -14.41 20.67
C TYR A 334 -2.85 -15.38 21.85
N ASP A 335 -3.25 -16.63 21.61
CA ASP A 335 -3.56 -17.57 22.71
C ASP A 335 -2.31 -18.35 23.17
N LEU A 336 -1.33 -18.56 22.27
CA LEU A 336 -0.18 -19.44 22.50
C LEU A 336 1.19 -18.74 22.47
N GLY A 337 1.30 -17.55 21.86
CA GLY A 337 2.57 -16.81 21.74
C GLY A 337 3.63 -17.45 20.83
N ASP A 338 3.24 -18.35 19.93
CA ASP A 338 4.16 -19.06 19.02
C ASP A 338 4.07 -18.49 17.60
N TYR A 339 4.89 -17.47 17.35
CA TYR A 339 4.84 -16.68 16.13
C TYR A 339 5.43 -17.42 14.92
N VAL A 340 6.21 -18.50 15.15
CA VAL A 340 6.73 -19.36 14.08
C VAL A 340 5.61 -20.22 13.49
N PHE A 341 4.73 -20.78 14.33
CA PHE A 341 3.52 -21.42 13.82
C PHE A 341 2.50 -20.42 13.28
N ALA A 342 2.36 -19.23 13.88
CA ALA A 342 1.49 -18.18 13.34
C ALA A 342 1.88 -17.81 11.89
N ALA A 343 3.18 -17.58 11.63
CA ALA A 343 3.72 -17.32 10.29
C ALA A 343 3.32 -18.39 9.26
N ALA A 344 3.55 -19.66 9.59
CA ALA A 344 3.25 -20.78 8.69
C ALA A 344 1.74 -20.93 8.39
N TYR A 345 0.87 -20.50 9.30
CA TYR A 345 -0.58 -20.50 9.09
C TYR A 345 -1.09 -19.23 8.38
N TYR A 346 -0.48 -18.06 8.57
CA TYR A 346 -0.75 -16.88 7.73
C TYR A 346 -0.32 -17.12 6.28
N ASP A 347 0.86 -17.68 6.04
CA ASP A 347 1.32 -18.12 4.71
C ASP A 347 0.37 -19.14 4.07
N SER A 348 -0.07 -20.15 4.84
CA SER A 348 -1.09 -21.10 4.39
C SER A 348 -2.43 -20.44 4.04
N ALA A 349 -2.78 -19.31 4.66
CA ALA A 349 -3.97 -18.52 4.36
C ALA A 349 -3.80 -17.66 3.09
N SER A 350 -2.67 -16.95 2.94
CA SER A 350 -2.38 -16.08 1.78
C SER A 350 -2.22 -16.87 0.48
N MET A 351 -1.68 -18.09 0.53
CA MET A 351 -1.56 -18.99 -0.63
C MET A 351 -2.92 -19.48 -1.20
N GLN A 352 -4.04 -19.26 -0.52
CA GLN A 352 -5.34 -19.68 -1.04
C GLN A 352 -5.78 -18.77 -2.20
N ARG A 353 -6.14 -19.35 -3.35
CA ARG A 353 -6.70 -18.60 -4.48
C ARG A 353 -8.16 -18.24 -4.20
N VAL A 354 -8.33 -17.07 -3.60
CA VAL A 354 -9.60 -16.53 -3.10
C VAL A 354 -10.08 -15.34 -3.93
N ASP A 355 -11.37 -15.06 -3.76
CA ASP A 355 -12.04 -13.87 -4.27
C ASP A 355 -12.21 -12.91 -3.09
N LEU A 356 -11.54 -11.75 -3.13
CA LEU A 356 -11.43 -10.84 -1.99
C LEU A 356 -12.79 -10.30 -1.54
N ASP A 357 -13.71 -10.10 -2.49
CA ASP A 357 -15.10 -9.66 -2.24
C ASP A 357 -15.93 -10.64 -1.38
N LYS A 358 -15.41 -11.86 -1.13
CA LYS A 358 -16.03 -12.89 -0.27
C LYS A 358 -15.37 -13.06 1.10
N LEU A 359 -14.38 -12.24 1.42
CA LEU A 359 -13.65 -12.26 2.70
C LEU A 359 -14.16 -11.15 3.63
N PRO A 360 -13.87 -11.19 4.94
CA PRO A 360 -14.15 -10.06 5.82
C PRO A 360 -13.39 -8.81 5.36
N ALA A 361 -13.95 -7.63 5.60
CA ALA A 361 -13.18 -6.39 5.52
C ALA A 361 -12.01 -6.44 6.52
N GLY A 362 -10.81 -6.05 6.08
CA GLY A 362 -9.59 -6.18 6.88
C GLY A 362 -9.02 -7.60 6.94
N PHE A 363 -9.26 -8.46 5.94
CA PHE A 363 -8.58 -9.75 5.83
C PHE A 363 -7.17 -9.58 5.23
N ASP A 364 -6.20 -9.36 6.10
CA ASP A 364 -4.80 -8.95 5.86
C ASP A 364 -3.80 -10.12 5.75
N ALA A 365 -4.28 -11.32 5.43
CA ALA A 365 -3.50 -12.57 5.53
C ALA A 365 -2.15 -12.59 4.79
N GLN A 366 -1.96 -11.77 3.74
CA GLN A 366 -0.67 -11.62 3.06
C GLN A 366 0.31 -10.78 3.89
N GLU A 367 -0.12 -9.61 4.37
CA GLU A 367 0.67 -8.72 5.22
C GLU A 367 1.11 -9.42 6.51
N MET A 368 0.18 -10.15 7.14
CA MET A 368 0.49 -11.01 8.30
C MET A 368 1.46 -12.15 7.95
N ALA A 369 1.40 -12.72 6.73
CA ALA A 369 2.35 -13.74 6.30
C ALA A 369 3.76 -13.17 6.07
N GLU A 370 3.86 -11.94 5.58
CA GLU A 370 5.12 -11.24 5.35
C GLU A 370 5.77 -10.82 6.68
N SER A 371 5.04 -10.14 7.57
CA SER A 371 5.55 -9.68 8.88
C SER A 371 5.91 -10.83 9.83
N PHE A 372 5.03 -11.83 9.99
CA PHE A 372 5.36 -13.01 10.80
C PHE A 372 6.38 -13.93 10.10
N GLY A 373 6.44 -13.90 8.76
CA GLY A 373 7.44 -14.60 7.98
C GLY A 373 8.86 -14.08 8.23
N GLU A 374 9.07 -12.76 8.25
CA GLU A 374 10.39 -12.22 8.61
C GLU A 374 10.75 -12.57 10.06
N TYR A 375 9.82 -12.37 11.01
CA TYR A 375 10.02 -12.79 12.41
C TYR A 375 10.49 -14.24 12.51
N ALA A 376 9.77 -15.17 11.88
CA ALA A 376 10.06 -16.59 11.96
C ALA A 376 11.40 -16.93 11.31
N SER A 377 11.77 -16.26 10.21
CA SER A 377 13.07 -16.46 9.57
C SER A 377 14.24 -16.08 10.49
N ILE A 378 14.15 -14.92 11.16
CA ILE A 378 15.19 -14.43 12.09
C ILE A 378 15.24 -15.32 13.33
N GLN A 379 14.10 -15.68 13.91
CA GLN A 379 14.04 -16.48 15.12
C GLN A 379 14.59 -17.90 14.91
N LEU A 380 14.39 -18.48 13.73
CA LEU A 380 15.00 -19.77 13.34
C LEU A 380 16.51 -19.65 13.09
N GLU A 381 16.98 -18.54 12.52
CA GLU A 381 18.41 -18.27 12.32
C GLU A 381 19.15 -18.10 13.68
N VAL A 382 18.57 -17.34 14.61
CA VAL A 382 19.07 -17.21 16.00
C VAL A 382 19.14 -18.58 16.68
N ALA A 383 18.08 -19.38 16.59
CA ALA A 383 18.04 -20.71 17.20
C ALA A 383 19.07 -21.69 16.60
N GLU A 384 19.42 -21.56 15.31
CA GLU A 384 20.53 -22.30 14.71
C GLU A 384 21.88 -21.83 15.26
N LEU A 385 22.13 -20.52 15.31
CA LEU A 385 23.38 -19.95 15.79
C LEU A 385 23.63 -20.25 17.28
N ASP A 386 22.61 -20.19 18.14
CA ASP A 386 22.71 -20.60 19.54
C ASP A 386 23.00 -22.10 19.68
N SER A 387 22.37 -22.94 18.86
CA SER A 387 22.63 -24.38 18.85
C SER A 387 24.07 -24.71 18.42
N LEU A 388 24.61 -23.99 17.43
CA LEU A 388 26.00 -24.09 17.00
C LEU A 388 26.96 -23.57 18.08
N LEU A 389 26.66 -22.41 18.68
CA LEU A 389 27.45 -21.79 19.74
C LEU A 389 27.53 -22.70 20.98
N TRP A 390 26.42 -23.33 21.37
CA TRP A 390 26.39 -24.34 22.43
C TRP A 390 27.27 -25.56 22.09
N LEU A 391 27.14 -26.12 20.88
CA LEU A 391 27.99 -27.23 20.42
C LEU A 391 29.49 -26.88 20.47
N GLY A 392 29.84 -25.65 20.09
CA GLY A 392 31.21 -25.13 20.11
C GLY A 392 31.81 -25.00 21.51
N GLN A 393 30.97 -24.70 22.51
CA GLN A 393 31.36 -24.60 23.92
C GLN A 393 31.50 -25.95 24.63
N LEU A 394 31.11 -27.07 24.00
CA LEU A 394 31.22 -28.40 24.60
C LEU A 394 32.68 -28.90 24.71
N GLU A 395 32.99 -29.43 25.90
CA GLU A 395 34.15 -30.30 26.15
C GLU A 395 34.17 -31.47 25.15
N PRO A 396 35.33 -31.91 24.63
CA PRO A 396 35.40 -32.84 23.50
C PRO A 396 34.59 -34.13 23.69
N SER A 397 34.63 -34.74 24.87
CA SER A 397 33.89 -35.98 25.16
C SER A 397 32.37 -35.78 25.25
N ALA A 398 31.90 -34.57 25.58
CA ALA A 398 30.48 -34.23 25.52
C ALA A 398 30.05 -33.97 24.07
N PHE A 399 30.87 -33.26 23.29
CA PHE A 399 30.65 -33.04 21.86
C PHE A 399 30.57 -34.38 21.09
N ASP A 400 31.55 -35.27 21.27
CA ASP A 400 31.56 -36.61 20.66
C ASP A 400 30.31 -37.43 21.03
N SER A 401 29.83 -37.28 22.28
CA SER A 401 28.61 -37.95 22.75
C SER A 401 27.36 -37.43 22.01
N VAL A 402 27.21 -36.11 21.89
CA VAL A 402 26.10 -35.47 21.13
C VAL A 402 26.18 -35.85 19.65
N LEU A 403 27.37 -35.81 19.04
CA LEU A 403 27.59 -36.21 17.65
C LEU A 403 27.15 -37.66 17.39
N SER A 404 27.41 -38.58 18.32
CA SER A 404 26.96 -39.97 18.22
C SER A 404 25.43 -40.13 18.28
N VAL A 405 24.72 -39.24 18.99
CA VAL A 405 23.25 -39.21 19.04
C VAL A 405 22.68 -38.64 17.74
N ILE A 406 23.29 -37.59 17.19
CA ILE A 406 22.91 -37.01 15.89
C ILE A 406 23.10 -38.04 14.77
N GLN A 407 24.27 -38.70 14.70
CA GLN A 407 24.53 -39.77 13.74
C GLN A 407 23.48 -40.90 13.83
N LYS A 408 23.16 -41.36 15.04
CA LYS A 408 22.14 -42.41 15.25
C LYS A 408 20.74 -41.95 14.83
N ARG A 409 20.36 -40.70 15.10
CA ARG A 409 19.07 -40.16 14.64
C ARG A 409 19.00 -40.12 13.11
N LEU A 410 20.07 -39.68 12.46
CA LEU A 410 20.16 -39.55 11.02
C LEU A 410 20.21 -40.94 10.32
N GLU A 411 20.86 -41.93 10.93
CA GLU A 411 20.75 -43.37 10.56
C GLU A 411 19.29 -43.88 10.66
N GLU A 412 18.54 -43.48 11.71
CA GLU A 412 17.14 -43.87 11.90
C GLU A 412 16.14 -43.13 10.99
N GLU A 413 16.49 -41.91 10.54
CA GLU A 413 15.70 -41.11 9.60
C GLU A 413 15.93 -41.56 8.17
N GLN A 414 17.18 -41.75 7.74
CA GLN A 414 17.50 -42.38 6.46
C GLN A 414 16.88 -43.77 6.32
N ARG A 415 16.86 -44.57 7.40
CA ARG A 415 16.18 -45.87 7.38
C ARG A 415 14.66 -45.72 7.28
N ARG A 416 14.03 -44.77 7.97
CA ARG A 416 12.58 -44.49 7.84
C ARG A 416 12.20 -43.97 6.44
N GLU A 417 13.05 -43.14 5.84
CA GLU A 417 12.87 -42.68 4.46
C GLU A 417 13.03 -43.82 3.45
N GLN A 418 14.03 -44.69 3.63
CA GLN A 418 14.19 -45.92 2.84
C GLN A 418 13.00 -46.87 3.03
N GLU A 419 12.52 -47.09 4.26
CA GLU A 419 11.32 -47.89 4.55
C GLU A 419 10.08 -47.29 3.86
N LEU A 420 9.91 -45.95 3.84
CA LEU A 420 8.84 -45.26 3.12
C LEU A 420 8.97 -45.36 1.60
N LEU A 421 10.17 -45.18 1.06
CA LEU A 421 10.46 -45.32 -0.37
C LEU A 421 10.29 -46.76 -0.83
N GLU A 422 10.72 -47.75 -0.06
CA GLU A 422 10.44 -49.18 -0.31
C GLU A 422 8.93 -49.49 -0.19
N GLN A 423 8.20 -48.81 0.70
CA GLN A 423 6.74 -48.97 0.81
C GLN A 423 6.01 -48.34 -0.39
N GLN A 424 6.48 -47.22 -0.92
CA GLN A 424 5.98 -46.64 -2.18
C GLN A 424 6.42 -47.46 -3.40
N GLN A 425 7.65 -47.98 -3.43
CA GLN A 425 8.19 -48.79 -4.52
C GLN A 425 7.60 -50.21 -4.54
N SER A 426 7.27 -50.81 -3.40
CA SER A 426 6.52 -52.08 -3.36
C SER A 426 5.05 -51.88 -3.75
N GLN A 427 4.45 -50.73 -3.43
CA GLN A 427 3.14 -50.33 -3.95
C GLN A 427 3.12 -49.96 -5.44
N SER A 428 4.26 -49.63 -6.04
CA SER A 428 4.42 -49.32 -7.48
C SER A 428 5.28 -50.33 -8.25
N THR A 429 5.66 -51.44 -7.62
CA THR A 429 6.38 -52.55 -8.27
C THR A 429 5.44 -53.14 -9.30
N ALA A 430 5.78 -52.96 -10.57
CA ALA A 430 4.98 -53.45 -11.68
C ALA A 430 4.79 -54.96 -11.56
N VAL A 431 3.57 -55.38 -11.18
CA VAL A 431 3.18 -56.78 -11.21
C VAL A 431 3.18 -57.22 -12.67
N ILE A 432 4.26 -57.86 -13.10
CA ILE A 432 4.32 -58.59 -14.36
C ILE A 432 3.41 -59.80 -14.20
N VAL A 433 2.11 -59.60 -14.40
CA VAL A 433 1.10 -60.66 -14.34
C VAL A 433 1.43 -61.67 -15.43
N ASN A 434 1.98 -62.81 -15.02
CA ASN A 434 2.11 -63.96 -15.90
C ASN A 434 0.69 -64.35 -16.35
N PRO A 435 0.36 -64.31 -17.65
CA PRO A 435 -1.03 -64.28 -18.12
C PRO A 435 -1.85 -65.55 -17.84
N GLU A 436 -1.26 -66.57 -17.22
CA GLU A 436 -1.91 -67.81 -16.78
C GLU A 436 -2.60 -67.71 -15.40
N GLN A 437 -2.44 -66.61 -14.66
CA GLN A 437 -3.10 -66.42 -13.34
C GLN A 437 -4.36 -65.54 -13.36
N ILE A 438 -4.84 -65.11 -14.54
CA ILE A 438 -6.07 -64.33 -14.68
C ILE A 438 -7.29 -65.28 -14.76
N GLN A 439 -7.63 -65.95 -13.65
CA GLN A 439 -8.82 -66.83 -13.63
C GLN A 439 -9.65 -66.85 -12.33
N ASP A 440 -9.11 -66.45 -11.17
CA ASP A 440 -9.81 -66.52 -9.87
C ASP A 440 -10.21 -65.16 -9.23
N VAL A 441 -9.96 -64.02 -9.90
CA VAL A 441 -10.26 -62.67 -9.37
C VAL A 441 -11.44 -62.03 -10.12
N ALA A 442 -12.60 -62.69 -10.13
CA ALA A 442 -13.75 -62.33 -10.95
C ALA A 442 -15.10 -62.21 -10.20
N THR A 443 -15.11 -62.19 -8.85
CA THR A 443 -16.35 -62.18 -8.05
C THR A 443 -16.29 -61.33 -6.77
N SER A 444 -15.79 -60.10 -6.84
CA SER A 444 -16.01 -59.06 -5.81
C SER A 444 -16.89 -57.92 -6.37
N SER A 445 -18.18 -57.93 -6.04
CA SER A 445 -19.13 -56.87 -6.44
C SER A 445 -19.00 -55.57 -5.65
N GLU A 446 -18.12 -55.56 -4.64
CA GLU A 446 -17.92 -54.50 -3.65
C GLU A 446 -17.43 -53.17 -4.24
N PHE A 447 -16.73 -53.21 -5.38
CA PHE A 447 -16.20 -52.04 -6.09
C PHE A 447 -16.85 -51.81 -7.47
N GLY A 448 -18.03 -52.37 -7.69
CA GLY A 448 -18.78 -52.24 -8.94
C GLY A 448 -18.17 -53.01 -10.12
N PHE A 449 -18.83 -52.93 -11.28
CA PHE A 449 -18.40 -53.63 -12.49
C PHE A 449 -17.02 -53.12 -12.94
N LEU A 450 -16.09 -54.04 -13.22
CA LEU A 450 -14.68 -53.76 -13.55
C LEU A 450 -13.94 -52.90 -12.50
N ASN A 451 -14.31 -53.01 -11.22
CA ASN A 451 -13.75 -52.22 -10.10
C ASN A 451 -13.89 -50.69 -10.27
N ALA A 452 -14.92 -50.24 -11.01
CA ALA A 452 -15.15 -48.83 -11.32
C ALA A 452 -15.50 -47.91 -10.13
N GLN A 453 -15.51 -48.43 -8.89
CA GLN A 453 -15.63 -47.66 -7.65
C GLN A 453 -14.40 -47.81 -6.74
N ASN A 454 -13.39 -48.59 -7.15
CA ASN A 454 -12.11 -48.63 -6.45
C ASN A 454 -11.21 -47.49 -6.98
N GLN A 455 -11.24 -46.35 -6.28
CA GLN A 455 -10.54 -45.12 -6.66
C GLN A 455 -9.05 -45.36 -6.95
N ARG A 456 -8.40 -46.21 -6.15
CA ARG A 456 -6.98 -46.56 -6.32
C ARG A 456 -6.74 -47.36 -7.60
N LEU A 457 -7.51 -48.42 -7.86
CA LEU A 457 -7.43 -49.19 -9.11
C LEU A 457 -7.70 -48.32 -10.34
N GLN A 458 -8.55 -47.30 -10.24
CA GLN A 458 -8.73 -46.31 -11.32
C GLN A 458 -7.52 -45.39 -11.51
N GLN A 459 -6.88 -44.93 -10.41
CA GLN A 459 -5.64 -44.17 -10.48
C GLN A 459 -4.51 -45.00 -11.07
N ASP A 460 -4.30 -46.22 -10.58
CA ASP A 460 -3.29 -47.17 -11.08
C ASP A 460 -3.53 -47.49 -12.57
N ALA A 461 -4.78 -47.77 -12.97
CA ALA A 461 -5.14 -48.01 -14.37
C ALA A 461 -4.97 -46.77 -15.25
N SER A 462 -5.23 -45.56 -14.72
CA SER A 462 -5.01 -44.29 -15.43
C SER A 462 -3.51 -44.02 -15.64
N LEU A 463 -2.69 -44.25 -14.62
CA LEU A 463 -1.23 -44.13 -14.71
C LEU A 463 -0.64 -45.17 -15.68
N GLN A 464 -1.10 -46.43 -15.63
CA GLN A 464 -0.69 -47.46 -16.59
C GLN A 464 -1.15 -47.13 -18.02
N PHE A 465 -2.37 -46.62 -18.20
CA PHE A 465 -2.88 -46.16 -19.49
C PHE A 465 -1.99 -45.04 -20.05
N ARG A 466 -1.64 -44.05 -19.23
CA ARG A 466 -0.73 -42.95 -19.58
C ARG A 466 0.70 -43.42 -19.84
N ALA A 467 1.20 -44.41 -19.11
CA ALA A 467 2.54 -44.97 -19.36
C ALA A 467 2.63 -45.72 -20.70
N VAL A 468 1.58 -46.48 -21.07
CA VAL A 468 1.57 -47.27 -22.32
C VAL A 468 1.13 -46.44 -23.53
N TRP A 469 0.20 -45.50 -23.36
CA TRP A 469 -0.43 -44.77 -24.46
C TRP A 469 -0.15 -43.27 -24.44
N GLY A 470 0.40 -42.68 -23.37
CA GLY A 470 0.45 -41.23 -23.16
C GLY A 470 -0.93 -40.66 -22.83
N GLU A 471 -1.01 -39.33 -22.70
CA GLU A 471 -2.32 -38.66 -22.68
C GLU A 471 -3.04 -38.87 -24.02
N ARG A 472 -4.34 -39.17 -23.94
CA ARG A 472 -5.19 -39.40 -25.12
C ARG A 472 -6.52 -38.67 -24.97
N PRO A 473 -6.94 -37.89 -25.97
CA PRO A 473 -8.27 -37.28 -25.97
C PRO A 473 -9.35 -38.37 -26.05
N LEU A 474 -10.53 -38.07 -25.50
CA LEU A 474 -11.68 -38.95 -25.54
C LEU A 474 -12.27 -38.99 -26.96
N ALA A 475 -11.68 -39.80 -27.83
CA ALA A 475 -12.05 -39.94 -29.24
C ALA A 475 -12.19 -41.41 -29.66
N ASP A 476 -13.01 -41.64 -30.67
CA ASP A 476 -13.06 -42.95 -31.34
C ASP A 476 -11.68 -43.31 -31.91
N LEU A 477 -11.40 -44.62 -31.96
CA LEU A 477 -10.16 -45.18 -32.52
C LEU A 477 -8.85 -44.73 -31.82
N TRP A 478 -8.91 -44.19 -30.59
CA TRP A 478 -7.77 -43.70 -29.77
C TRP A 478 -6.54 -44.62 -29.65
N ARG A 479 -6.61 -45.89 -30.03
CA ARG A 479 -5.47 -46.83 -30.09
C ARG A 479 -4.61 -46.66 -31.36
N ARG A 480 -5.07 -45.94 -32.39
CA ARG A 480 -4.33 -45.69 -33.64
C ARG A 480 -3.67 -44.31 -33.63
N ARG A 481 -2.34 -44.25 -33.42
CA ARG A 481 -1.55 -43.00 -33.37
C ARG A 481 -1.85 -42.03 -34.52
N ALA A 482 -2.03 -42.53 -35.74
CA ALA A 482 -2.29 -41.70 -36.93
C ALA A 482 -3.64 -40.94 -36.91
N GLU A 483 -4.67 -41.47 -36.24
CA GLU A 483 -5.99 -40.81 -36.17
C GLU A 483 -6.12 -39.91 -34.93
N ILE A 484 -5.23 -40.05 -33.94
CA ILE A 484 -5.14 -39.14 -32.78
C ILE A 484 -4.67 -37.75 -33.23
N THR A 485 -3.70 -37.67 -34.14
CA THR A 485 -3.31 -36.42 -34.81
C THR A 485 -4.46 -35.77 -35.57
N ASP A 486 -5.28 -36.59 -36.26
CA ASP A 486 -6.38 -36.10 -37.07
C ASP A 486 -7.59 -35.65 -36.21
N ALA A 487 -7.84 -36.33 -35.08
CA ALA A 487 -8.81 -35.90 -34.07
C ALA A 487 -8.35 -34.64 -33.32
N GLY A 488 -7.06 -34.53 -33.00
CA GLY A 488 -6.47 -33.35 -32.36
C GLY A 488 -6.64 -32.09 -33.21
N ASN A 489 -6.33 -32.14 -34.50
CA ASN A 489 -6.53 -31.02 -35.42
C ASN A 489 -8.02 -30.62 -35.55
N ARG A 490 -8.95 -31.58 -35.51
CA ARG A 490 -10.40 -31.29 -35.57
C ARG A 490 -10.93 -30.64 -34.29
N LEU A 491 -10.35 -30.95 -33.13
CA LEU A 491 -10.69 -30.31 -31.85
C LEU A 491 -10.08 -28.91 -31.73
N ALA A 492 -8.81 -28.73 -32.11
CA ALA A 492 -8.17 -27.41 -32.18
C ALA A 492 -8.92 -26.46 -33.13
N GLY A 493 -9.31 -26.96 -34.31
CA GLY A 493 -10.10 -26.20 -35.29
C GLY A 493 -11.55 -25.90 -34.90
N SER A 494 -11.98 -26.20 -33.67
CA SER A 494 -13.34 -25.92 -33.16
C SER A 494 -13.40 -24.87 -32.04
N VAL A 495 -12.26 -24.27 -31.67
CA VAL A 495 -12.19 -23.23 -30.63
C VAL A 495 -12.33 -21.81 -31.20
N ASP A 496 -11.84 -21.56 -32.41
CA ASP A 496 -11.82 -20.23 -33.05
C ASP A 496 -13.16 -19.77 -33.70
N THR A 497 -14.28 -20.42 -33.39
CA THR A 497 -15.62 -20.08 -33.94
C THR A 497 -16.60 -19.57 -32.89
N ALA A 498 -16.12 -18.77 -31.92
CA ALA A 498 -16.92 -18.14 -30.87
C ALA A 498 -16.75 -16.60 -30.72
N SER A 499 -16.05 -15.93 -31.64
CA SER A 499 -16.08 -14.45 -31.74
C SER A 499 -16.04 -14.01 -33.20
N GLY A 500 -17.03 -13.22 -33.63
CA GLY A 500 -17.24 -12.95 -35.05
C GLY A 500 -18.20 -11.81 -35.35
N ASN A 501 -17.77 -10.56 -35.13
CA ASN A 501 -18.17 -9.36 -35.88
C ASN A 501 -17.37 -8.14 -35.38
N ALA A 502 -17.08 -7.09 -36.16
CA ALA A 502 -16.85 -6.98 -37.61
C ALA A 502 -16.35 -5.56 -37.93
N ALA A 503 -15.10 -5.43 -38.39
CA ALA A 503 -14.58 -4.22 -39.04
C ALA A 503 -13.52 -4.63 -40.07
N ASN A 504 -13.45 -3.94 -41.21
CA ASN A 504 -12.74 -4.44 -42.39
C ASN A 504 -12.09 -3.31 -43.20
N GLY A 505 -10.86 -3.51 -43.67
CA GLY A 505 -10.13 -2.60 -44.57
C GLY A 505 -8.75 -2.16 -44.03
N ALA A 506 -7.70 -2.08 -44.86
CA ALA A 506 -7.60 -2.46 -46.27
C ALA A 506 -6.14 -2.74 -46.71
N ALA A 507 -5.99 -3.34 -47.91
CA ALA A 507 -4.81 -3.49 -48.78
C ALA A 507 -3.43 -2.98 -48.26
N GLY A 508 -2.34 -3.75 -48.28
CA GLY A 508 -1.77 -4.50 -49.42
C GLY A 508 -0.29 -4.06 -49.57
N SER A 509 0.66 -4.74 -50.21
CA SER A 509 0.67 -5.69 -51.34
C SER A 509 2.07 -6.35 -51.41
N GLY A 510 2.23 -7.53 -52.05
CA GLY A 510 3.59 -8.04 -52.37
C GLY A 510 3.75 -9.56 -52.58
N ASN A 511 3.63 -10.00 -53.84
CA ASN A 511 3.92 -11.34 -54.40
C ASN A 511 4.99 -12.21 -53.68
N VAL A 512 4.82 -13.52 -53.40
CA VAL A 512 4.39 -14.71 -54.20
C VAL A 512 5.55 -15.52 -54.81
N ALA A 513 5.59 -16.82 -54.47
CA ALA A 513 6.27 -17.96 -55.13
C ALA A 513 7.83 -18.02 -55.09
N SER A 514 8.48 -19.20 -54.99
CA SER A 514 7.97 -20.56 -54.67
C SER A 514 9.12 -21.59 -54.44
N GLY A 515 9.01 -22.38 -53.36
CA GLY A 515 9.67 -23.70 -53.18
C GLY A 515 11.20 -23.71 -53.02
N GLU A 516 11.84 -24.82 -52.65
CA GLU A 516 11.42 -26.06 -51.95
C GLU A 516 12.70 -26.86 -51.57
N ALA A 517 12.63 -27.75 -50.57
CA ALA A 517 13.72 -28.62 -50.07
C ALA A 517 14.90 -27.92 -49.33
N ALA A 518 15.63 -28.57 -48.42
CA ALA A 518 15.35 -29.71 -47.50
C ALA A 518 16.58 -29.87 -46.56
N ASP A 519 16.34 -30.29 -45.30
CA ASP A 519 17.20 -31.10 -44.38
C ASP A 519 18.68 -30.64 -44.14
N GLU A 520 19.41 -30.92 -43.05
CA GLU A 520 19.14 -31.53 -41.73
C GLU A 520 20.21 -31.01 -40.71
N GLU A 521 20.43 -31.71 -39.59
CA GLU A 521 21.28 -31.34 -38.43
C GLU A 521 22.77 -30.95 -38.70
N PRO A 522 23.39 -30.11 -37.83
CA PRO A 522 24.84 -30.01 -37.71
C PRO A 522 25.41 -31.08 -36.76
N VAL A 523 26.43 -31.81 -37.21
CA VAL A 523 27.04 -32.94 -36.49
C VAL A 523 28.37 -32.55 -35.80
N ASN A 524 28.76 -33.36 -34.82
CA ASN A 524 29.84 -33.17 -33.86
C ASN A 524 31.29 -33.35 -34.42
N ALA A 525 32.25 -32.79 -33.68
CA ALA A 525 33.60 -33.29 -33.41
C ALA A 525 34.84 -32.95 -34.29
N ASP A 526 35.89 -32.56 -33.55
CA ASP A 526 37.31 -32.98 -33.61
C ASP A 526 38.34 -32.36 -34.59
N VAL A 527 39.60 -32.32 -34.11
CA VAL A 527 40.86 -32.76 -34.77
C VAL A 527 42.09 -32.42 -33.90
N SER A 528 43.10 -33.29 -33.91
CA SER A 528 44.29 -33.26 -33.04
C SER A 528 45.64 -33.39 -33.77
N GLY A 529 46.73 -32.92 -33.15
CA GLY A 529 48.14 -33.24 -33.47
C GLY A 529 49.04 -32.02 -33.77
N VAL A 530 50.38 -32.03 -33.72
CA VAL A 530 51.46 -32.77 -32.99
C VAL A 530 52.83 -32.26 -33.61
N GLU A 531 54.00 -32.60 -33.03
CA GLU A 531 55.39 -32.14 -33.39
C GLU A 531 55.77 -30.75 -32.81
N THR A 532 57.00 -30.40 -32.37
CA THR A 532 58.35 -31.03 -32.12
C THR A 532 59.22 -30.01 -31.31
N ASP A 533 60.32 -30.28 -30.58
CA ASP A 533 60.97 -31.48 -30.00
C ASP A 533 62.03 -31.03 -28.92
N ASP A 534 62.64 -31.97 -28.17
CA ASP A 534 63.85 -31.86 -27.31
C ASP A 534 63.79 -30.92 -26.05
N SER A 535 64.49 -31.13 -24.92
CA SER A 535 65.62 -32.03 -24.56
C SER A 535 65.68 -32.36 -23.03
N SER A 536 66.70 -33.08 -22.55
CA SER A 536 66.71 -33.82 -21.27
C SER A 536 67.69 -33.35 -20.17
N SER A 537 67.64 -34.02 -19.00
CA SER A 537 68.74 -34.25 -18.00
C SER A 537 69.24 -33.03 -17.17
N ASP A 538 69.78 -33.15 -15.95
CA ASP A 538 70.07 -34.33 -15.08
C ASP A 538 70.13 -33.94 -13.56
N ASP A 539 70.37 -34.93 -12.68
CA ASP A 539 70.49 -34.83 -11.21
C ASP A 539 71.61 -33.92 -10.66
N SER A 540 71.52 -33.50 -9.38
CA SER A 540 72.57 -33.79 -8.36
C SER A 540 72.30 -33.19 -6.94
N GLU A 541 73.05 -33.68 -5.94
CA GLU A 541 72.84 -33.50 -4.50
C GLU A 541 73.76 -32.44 -3.81
N ILE A 542 73.25 -31.87 -2.71
CA ILE A 542 73.92 -31.54 -1.41
C ILE A 542 75.31 -30.87 -1.42
N THR A 543 75.40 -29.64 -0.86
CA THR A 543 76.29 -29.28 0.28
C THR A 543 76.02 -27.85 0.79
N GLY A 544 76.35 -27.54 2.06
CA GLY A 544 75.95 -26.29 2.75
C GLY A 544 77.06 -25.25 2.97
N GLY A 545 76.72 -24.14 3.66
CA GLY A 545 77.66 -23.10 4.09
C GLY A 545 76.99 -21.88 4.75
N GLU A 546 77.46 -21.46 5.92
CA GLU A 546 77.02 -20.28 6.71
C GLU A 546 77.28 -18.94 5.96
N LEU A 547 76.55 -17.82 6.18
CA LEU A 547 76.56 -17.01 7.42
C LEU A 547 75.43 -15.93 7.47
N ALA A 548 75.32 -15.27 8.63
CA ALA A 548 74.42 -14.18 9.06
C ALA A 548 74.35 -12.91 8.15
N GLN A 549 73.46 -11.91 8.33
CA GLN A 549 72.78 -11.41 9.55
C GLN A 549 71.66 -10.37 9.24
N ASN A 550 70.62 -10.25 10.11
CA ASN A 550 69.61 -9.13 10.22
C ASN A 550 68.71 -8.85 8.98
N THR A 551 67.52 -8.23 9.04
CA THR A 551 66.42 -7.93 10.01
C THR A 551 65.16 -7.70 9.10
N GLU A 552 63.88 -7.88 9.47
CA GLU A 552 63.14 -7.32 10.62
C GLU A 552 61.72 -7.95 10.70
N SER A 553 61.00 -7.74 11.81
CA SER A 553 59.51 -7.81 11.98
C SER A 553 58.67 -8.84 11.20
N GLY A 554 58.32 -9.95 11.85
CA GLY A 554 57.21 -10.84 11.44
C GLY A 554 56.05 -10.84 12.45
N MET A 555 54.80 -10.82 11.96
CA MET A 555 53.63 -11.13 12.79
C MET A 555 53.56 -12.65 13.07
N PRO A 556 53.12 -13.08 14.27
CA PRO A 556 52.87 -14.50 14.52
C PRO A 556 51.63 -14.96 13.75
N LYS A 557 51.75 -16.09 13.04
CA LYS A 557 50.56 -16.86 12.62
C LYS A 557 49.86 -17.42 13.87
N PRO A 558 48.53 -17.55 13.88
CA PRO A 558 47.84 -18.28 14.94
C PRO A 558 48.37 -19.71 14.99
N VAL A 559 48.56 -20.23 16.20
CA VAL A 559 48.96 -21.63 16.42
C VAL A 559 47.71 -22.48 16.33
N GLU A 560 47.61 -23.31 15.30
CA GLU A 560 46.57 -24.32 15.17
C GLU A 560 46.59 -25.24 16.40
N GLY A 561 45.49 -25.27 17.15
CA GLY A 561 45.25 -26.30 18.16
C GLY A 561 45.07 -27.68 17.50
N PRO A 562 45.14 -28.78 18.26
CA PRO A 562 44.94 -30.12 17.72
C PRO A 562 43.52 -30.25 17.14
N GLY A 563 43.42 -30.26 15.81
CA GLY A 563 42.15 -30.19 15.10
C GLY A 563 41.21 -31.36 15.42
N ARG A 564 39.96 -31.05 15.78
CA ARG A 564 38.85 -32.01 15.94
C ARG A 564 38.47 -32.56 14.56
N GLN A 565 39.13 -33.62 14.10
CA GLN A 565 38.83 -34.26 12.81
C GLN A 565 37.56 -35.13 12.89
N ASN A 566 36.86 -35.30 11.74
CA ASN A 566 35.69 -36.17 11.58
C ASN A 566 36.01 -37.67 11.76
N ALA A 567 36.26 -38.09 13.00
CA ALA A 567 36.77 -39.39 13.38
C ALA A 567 35.68 -40.47 13.52
N SER A 568 34.85 -40.67 12.50
CA SER A 568 34.01 -41.88 12.45
C SER A 568 34.89 -43.11 12.33
N THR A 569 34.94 -43.91 13.40
CA THR A 569 35.61 -45.23 13.41
C THR A 569 34.69 -46.35 12.89
N ARG A 570 33.53 -46.01 12.32
CA ARG A 570 32.58 -46.94 11.70
C ARG A 570 32.52 -46.72 10.18
N PRO A 571 32.84 -47.72 9.34
CA PRO A 571 32.44 -47.65 7.94
C PRO A 571 30.90 -47.61 7.86
N HIS A 572 30.38 -46.70 7.01
CA HIS A 572 28.95 -46.47 6.75
C HIS A 572 28.12 -45.69 7.79
N ALA A 573 28.72 -45.11 8.85
CA ALA A 573 28.02 -44.05 9.59
C ALA A 573 27.98 -42.77 8.71
N PRO A 574 26.86 -42.02 8.67
CA PRO A 574 26.76 -40.79 7.87
C PRO A 574 27.71 -39.72 8.41
N LEU A 575 28.36 -38.98 7.50
CA LEU A 575 29.12 -37.79 7.89
C LEU A 575 28.14 -36.68 8.28
N VAL A 576 28.30 -36.19 9.51
CA VAL A 576 27.71 -34.93 9.96
C VAL A 576 28.73 -33.84 9.63
N ASP A 577 28.28 -32.74 9.02
CA ASP A 577 29.13 -31.56 8.86
C ASP A 577 29.21 -30.80 10.19
N ILE A 578 30.43 -30.41 10.55
CA ILE A 578 30.75 -29.64 11.77
C ILE A 578 31.45 -28.32 11.42
N SER A 579 31.53 -27.97 10.13
CA SER A 579 32.24 -26.79 9.62
C SER A 579 31.75 -25.45 10.20
N ARG A 580 30.46 -25.36 10.54
CA ARG A 580 29.84 -24.17 11.15
C ARG A 580 29.93 -24.12 12.69
N VAL A 581 30.55 -25.10 13.35
CA VAL A 581 30.62 -25.15 14.81
C VAL A 581 31.82 -24.32 15.33
N PRO A 582 31.60 -23.25 16.13
CA PRO A 582 32.65 -22.35 16.59
C PRO A 582 33.46 -22.96 17.75
N PHE A 583 34.56 -23.65 17.44
CA PHE A 583 35.38 -24.33 18.46
C PHE A 583 36.42 -23.42 19.14
N THR A 584 36.77 -22.28 18.54
CA THR A 584 37.70 -21.29 19.12
C THR A 584 36.96 -20.09 19.67
N GLN A 585 37.56 -19.39 20.64
CA GLN A 585 36.95 -18.20 21.23
C GLN A 585 36.65 -17.11 20.18
N GLN A 586 37.52 -16.94 19.18
CA GLN A 586 37.34 -15.96 18.11
C GLN A 586 36.12 -16.28 17.22
N GLU A 587 35.88 -17.56 16.92
CA GLU A 587 34.68 -17.98 16.19
C GLU A 587 33.43 -17.81 17.05
N GLN A 588 33.49 -18.14 18.35
CA GLN A 588 32.36 -17.98 19.27
C GLN A 588 31.97 -16.51 19.45
N ASP A 589 32.96 -15.63 19.57
CA ASP A 589 32.74 -14.19 19.65
C ASP A 589 32.19 -13.64 18.32
N SER A 590 32.56 -14.23 17.17
CA SER A 590 31.94 -13.89 15.88
C SER A 590 30.51 -14.42 15.74
N VAL A 591 30.14 -15.53 16.37
CA VAL A 591 28.76 -16.06 16.35
C VAL A 591 27.85 -15.25 17.27
N ARG A 592 28.30 -14.90 18.49
CA ARG A 592 27.58 -13.98 19.38
C ARG A 592 27.27 -12.65 18.71
N LYS A 593 28.22 -12.14 17.92
CA LYS A 593 28.08 -10.93 17.11
C LYS A 593 26.97 -11.01 16.07
N MET A 594 26.90 -12.12 15.31
CA MET A 594 25.79 -12.36 14.38
C MET A 594 24.45 -12.49 15.12
N ILE A 595 24.42 -13.10 16.31
CA ILE A 595 23.21 -13.18 17.15
C ILE A 595 22.73 -11.78 17.57
N ASP A 596 23.62 -10.87 17.98
CA ASP A 596 23.26 -9.49 18.32
C ASP A 596 22.75 -8.70 17.09
N GLU A 597 23.34 -8.90 15.91
CA GLU A 597 22.83 -8.32 14.65
C GLU A 597 21.43 -8.84 14.31
N LEU A 598 21.14 -10.12 14.56
CA LEU A 598 19.80 -10.69 14.41
C LEU A 598 18.82 -10.21 15.49
N HIS A 599 19.26 -10.05 16.74
CA HIS A 599 18.43 -9.47 17.81
C HIS A 599 18.00 -8.04 17.48
N TYR A 600 18.91 -7.21 16.94
CA TYR A 600 18.55 -5.87 16.46
C TYR A 600 17.56 -5.91 15.28
N ARG A 601 17.72 -6.84 14.34
CA ARG A 601 16.72 -7.04 13.25
C ARG A 601 15.36 -7.44 13.82
N LEU A 602 15.34 -8.39 14.75
CA LEU A 602 14.13 -8.88 15.41
C LEU A 602 13.40 -7.76 16.18
N ALA A 603 14.15 -6.89 16.87
CA ALA A 603 13.61 -5.69 17.52
C ALA A 603 12.90 -4.76 16.52
N ASN A 604 13.48 -4.55 15.32
CA ASN A 604 12.83 -3.75 14.28
C ASN A 604 11.54 -4.42 13.77
N VAL A 605 11.51 -5.75 13.61
CA VAL A 605 10.30 -6.48 13.20
C VAL A 605 9.20 -6.35 14.26
N TYR A 606 9.54 -6.53 15.55
CA TYR A 606 8.60 -6.28 16.65
C TYR A 606 8.06 -4.84 16.64
N PHE A 607 8.93 -3.85 16.42
CA PHE A 607 8.57 -2.42 16.46
C PHE A 607 7.75 -1.96 15.24
N LEU A 608 8.18 -2.33 14.04
CA LEU A 608 7.69 -1.76 12.78
C LEU A 608 6.68 -2.65 12.03
N SER A 609 6.66 -3.96 12.32
CA SER A 609 5.89 -4.94 11.53
C SER A 609 4.87 -5.74 12.37
N LEU A 610 5.08 -5.84 13.68
CA LEU A 610 4.16 -6.54 14.60
C LEU A 610 3.42 -5.60 15.57
N GLU A 611 3.84 -4.33 15.65
CA GLU A 611 3.33 -3.29 16.58
C GLU A 611 3.46 -3.65 18.08
N GLU A 612 4.56 -4.30 18.46
CA GLU A 612 4.82 -4.82 19.81
C GLU A 612 6.06 -4.15 20.46
N PRO A 613 5.93 -2.90 20.95
CA PRO A 613 7.08 -2.11 21.41
C PRO A 613 7.74 -2.66 22.68
N ASP A 614 7.01 -3.34 23.58
CA ASP A 614 7.60 -4.00 24.76
C ASP A 614 8.60 -5.12 24.38
N ASN A 615 8.25 -5.90 23.35
CA ASN A 615 9.14 -6.92 22.81
C ASN A 615 10.33 -6.27 22.10
N ALA A 616 10.10 -5.24 21.27
CA ALA A 616 11.17 -4.50 20.61
C ALA A 616 12.18 -3.87 21.59
N ARG A 617 11.68 -3.19 22.64
CA ARG A 617 12.48 -2.62 23.74
C ARG A 617 13.40 -3.66 24.33
N THR A 618 12.87 -4.83 24.68
CA THR A 618 13.63 -5.93 25.28
C THR A 618 14.82 -6.33 24.39
N TYR A 619 14.63 -6.50 23.08
CA TYR A 619 15.71 -6.87 22.16
C TYR A 619 16.69 -5.71 21.86
N TYR A 620 16.26 -4.45 21.85
CA TYR A 620 17.16 -3.30 21.74
C TYR A 620 18.05 -3.16 22.99
N GLU A 621 17.47 -3.31 24.19
CA GLU A 621 18.21 -3.23 25.46
C GLU A 621 19.23 -4.37 25.58
N ASP A 622 18.87 -5.60 25.19
CA ASP A 622 19.78 -6.74 25.14
C ASP A 622 21.01 -6.47 24.24
N VAL A 623 20.81 -5.83 23.08
CA VAL A 623 21.90 -5.45 22.15
C VAL A 623 22.79 -4.32 22.70
N ILE A 624 22.24 -3.44 23.54
CA ILE A 624 22.98 -2.36 24.21
C ILE A 624 23.84 -2.94 25.36
N ASP A 625 23.24 -3.74 26.23
CA ASP A 625 23.87 -4.22 27.47
C ASP A 625 24.97 -5.28 27.23
N ARG A 626 24.96 -5.96 26.07
CA ARG A 626 25.99 -6.95 25.68
C ARG A 626 27.33 -6.32 25.21
N ASP A 627 27.35 -5.04 24.80
CA ASP A 627 28.51 -4.29 24.25
C ASP A 627 29.38 -5.03 23.20
N LEU A 628 28.79 -5.90 22.36
CA LEU A 628 29.56 -6.61 21.32
C LEU A 628 29.71 -5.82 20.01
N HIS A 629 28.80 -4.88 19.71
CA HIS A 629 28.75 -4.12 18.47
C HIS A 629 28.65 -2.59 18.67
N LYS A 630 29.81 -1.91 18.71
CA LYS A 630 29.89 -0.44 18.74
C LYS A 630 29.24 0.27 17.55
N THR A 631 29.00 -0.44 16.45
CA THR A 631 28.29 0.06 15.25
C THR A 631 26.77 -0.19 15.27
N LEU A 632 26.28 -0.97 16.23
CA LEU A 632 24.87 -1.37 16.37
C LEU A 632 24.22 -0.71 17.59
N ILE A 633 24.96 -0.55 18.69
CA ILE A 633 24.52 0.16 19.90
C ILE A 633 23.94 1.56 19.61
N PRO A 634 24.57 2.45 18.81
CA PRO A 634 23.95 3.74 18.47
C PRO A 634 22.66 3.60 17.63
N LYS A 635 22.51 2.52 16.85
CA LYS A 635 21.23 2.23 16.15
C LYS A 635 20.15 1.80 17.13
N ALA A 636 20.49 0.89 18.04
CA ALA A 636 19.58 0.40 19.09
C ALA A 636 19.15 1.55 20.03
N LEU A 637 20.08 2.41 20.45
CA LEU A 637 19.77 3.61 21.23
C LEU A 637 18.88 4.59 20.45
N TYR A 638 19.12 4.78 19.15
CA TYR A 638 18.27 5.63 18.31
C TYR A 638 16.83 5.09 18.23
N SER A 639 16.66 3.82 17.82
CA SER A 639 15.34 3.19 17.72
C SER A 639 14.60 3.14 19.06
N LEU A 640 15.30 2.82 20.15
CA LEU A 640 14.74 2.81 21.51
C LEU A 640 14.30 4.21 21.96
N THR A 641 15.03 5.27 21.57
CA THR A 641 14.64 6.65 21.88
C THR A 641 13.37 7.06 21.13
N GLU A 642 13.27 6.79 19.82
CA GLU A 642 12.06 7.08 19.05
C GLU A 642 10.86 6.26 19.55
N LEU A 643 11.06 5.01 19.97
CA LEU A 643 10.03 4.17 20.60
C LEU A 643 9.52 4.79 21.91
N HIS A 644 10.40 5.25 22.80
CA HIS A 644 9.98 5.98 24.01
C HIS A 644 9.27 7.31 23.67
N LEU A 645 9.66 8.03 22.63
CA LEU A 645 8.96 9.25 22.18
C LEU A 645 7.54 8.96 21.66
N LEU A 646 7.32 7.83 20.98
CA LEU A 646 5.99 7.40 20.53
C LEU A 646 5.06 6.99 21.68
N GLU A 647 5.62 6.59 22.82
CA GLU A 647 4.87 6.25 24.05
C GLU A 647 4.74 7.43 25.04
N ASP A 648 5.02 8.68 24.62
CA ASP A 648 5.09 9.89 25.45
C ASP A 648 6.09 9.83 26.64
N GLN A 649 6.97 8.82 26.67
CA GLN A 649 7.98 8.55 27.72
C GLN A 649 9.20 9.45 27.57
N THR A 650 8.98 10.73 27.81
CA THR A 650 9.96 11.80 27.55
C THR A 650 11.18 11.79 28.48
N GLU A 651 11.08 11.28 29.72
CA GLU A 651 12.26 11.14 30.61
C GLU A 651 13.17 9.99 30.14
N GLU A 652 12.58 8.85 29.77
CA GLU A 652 13.29 7.68 29.24
C GLU A 652 13.91 7.98 27.86
N ALA A 653 13.16 8.65 26.98
CA ALA A 653 13.68 9.10 25.68
C ALA A 653 14.86 10.06 25.85
N GLN A 654 14.78 11.07 26.73
CA GLN A 654 15.92 11.95 27.00
C GLN A 654 17.12 11.17 27.56
N ALA A 655 16.91 10.20 28.45
CA ALA A 655 18.00 9.37 28.97
C ALA A 655 18.70 8.54 27.88
N ARG A 656 17.95 7.85 27.01
CA ARG A 656 18.49 7.02 25.93
C ARG A 656 19.11 7.84 24.80
N GLY A 657 18.51 8.97 24.45
CA GLY A 657 19.06 9.89 23.45
C GLY A 657 20.34 10.58 23.92
N MET A 658 20.37 11.09 25.15
CA MET A 658 21.61 11.64 25.74
C MET A 658 22.71 10.59 25.85
N GLN A 659 22.38 9.33 26.19
CA GLN A 659 23.35 8.22 26.17
C GLN A 659 23.98 8.04 24.78
N LEU A 660 23.23 8.23 23.69
CA LEU A 660 23.75 8.22 22.32
C LEU A 660 24.68 9.42 22.08
N LEU A 661 24.23 10.65 22.38
CA LEU A 661 25.01 11.88 22.17
C LEU A 661 26.34 11.90 22.96
N GLU A 662 26.35 11.39 24.19
CA GLU A 662 27.55 11.33 25.04
C GLU A 662 28.52 10.21 24.65
N THR A 663 28.01 9.07 24.17
CA THR A 663 28.83 7.86 23.93
C THR A 663 29.25 7.68 22.47
N TYR A 664 28.45 8.18 21.52
CA TYR A 664 28.61 8.01 20.07
C TYR A 664 28.34 9.33 19.30
N PRO A 665 28.98 10.47 19.64
CA PRO A 665 28.76 11.75 18.97
C PRO A 665 29.15 11.74 17.47
N GLU A 666 30.01 10.81 17.04
CA GLU A 666 30.36 10.58 15.64
C GLU A 666 29.32 9.74 14.85
N SER A 667 28.18 9.42 15.46
CA SER A 667 27.13 8.65 14.81
C SER A 667 26.21 9.51 13.95
N VAL A 668 25.85 9.03 12.76
CA VAL A 668 24.84 9.64 11.87
C VAL A 668 23.45 9.80 12.52
N PHE A 669 23.19 9.13 13.65
CA PHE A 669 21.96 9.26 14.43
C PHE A 669 22.03 10.38 15.49
N ALA A 670 23.21 10.92 15.80
CA ALA A 670 23.41 11.89 16.87
C ALA A 670 22.75 13.24 16.54
N GLU A 671 23.06 13.83 15.39
CA GLU A 671 22.43 15.08 14.94
C GLU A 671 20.91 14.93 14.81
N ARG A 672 20.44 13.78 14.30
CA ARG A 672 18.99 13.49 14.19
C ARG A 672 18.30 13.41 15.55
N ILE A 673 18.88 12.72 16.54
CA ILE A 673 18.24 12.58 17.85
C ILE A 673 18.35 13.85 18.70
N ALA A 674 19.43 14.63 18.55
CA ALA A 674 19.55 15.96 19.16
C ALA A 674 18.43 16.90 18.67
N ASN A 675 18.25 16.97 17.34
CA ASN A 675 17.15 17.74 16.74
C ASN A 675 15.77 17.23 17.18
N ARG A 676 15.55 15.90 17.24
CA ARG A 676 14.28 15.30 17.68
C ARG A 676 13.96 15.59 19.15
N LEU A 677 14.96 15.69 20.01
CA LEU A 677 14.83 16.02 21.44
C LEU A 677 14.86 17.53 21.73
N GLY A 678 15.12 18.38 20.73
CA GLY A 678 15.28 19.84 20.92
C GLY A 678 16.54 20.22 21.71
N VAL A 679 17.60 19.41 21.63
CA VAL A 679 18.87 19.58 22.35
C VAL A 679 19.91 20.20 21.43
N GLU A 680 20.58 21.27 21.90
CA GLU A 680 21.72 21.89 21.21
C GLU A 680 22.92 20.93 21.20
N PHE A 681 23.35 20.50 20.01
CA PHE A 681 24.42 19.53 19.79
C PHE A 681 25.35 20.01 18.67
N ASP A 682 26.65 20.08 18.94
CA ASP A 682 27.68 20.45 17.98
C ASP A 682 28.38 19.18 17.44
N PRO A 683 28.01 18.66 16.25
CA PRO A 683 28.58 17.42 15.74
C PRO A 683 30.09 17.52 15.51
N PRO A 684 30.86 16.41 15.59
CA PRO A 684 32.29 16.41 15.33
C PRO A 684 32.66 17.06 13.98
N GLU A 685 33.80 17.76 13.92
CA GLU A 685 34.31 18.45 12.73
C GLU A 685 34.27 17.56 11.47
N GLN A 686 34.63 16.29 11.61
CA GLN A 686 34.64 15.28 10.53
C GLN A 686 33.24 14.91 10.01
N GLU A 687 32.20 15.01 10.84
CA GLU A 687 30.82 14.74 10.40
C GLU A 687 30.20 16.01 9.78
N ARG A 688 30.52 17.20 10.30
CA ARG A 688 30.20 18.48 9.63
C ARG A 688 30.77 18.56 8.23
N GLU A 689 32.01 18.12 8.02
CA GLU A 689 32.63 18.02 6.68
C GLU A 689 31.86 17.08 5.75
N ARG A 690 31.33 15.95 6.26
CA ARG A 690 30.52 15.01 5.48
C ARG A 690 29.13 15.55 5.14
N SER A 691 28.40 16.08 6.12
CA SER A 691 27.06 16.65 5.90
C SER A 691 27.11 17.79 4.88
N ALA A 692 28.15 18.64 4.95
CA ALA A 692 28.41 19.64 3.92
C ALA A 692 28.74 19.02 2.55
N GLN A 693 29.55 17.96 2.48
CA GLN A 693 29.90 17.31 1.21
C GLN A 693 28.69 16.66 0.51
N VAL A 694 27.73 16.11 1.25
CA VAL A 694 26.48 15.56 0.68
C VAL A 694 25.62 16.66 0.07
N GLN A 695 25.43 17.78 0.78
CA GLN A 695 24.66 18.93 0.25
C GLN A 695 25.29 19.52 -1.03
N ILE A 696 26.60 19.38 -1.19
CA ILE A 696 27.33 19.78 -2.41
C ILE A 696 27.09 18.79 -3.54
N GLU A 697 27.14 17.48 -3.29
CA GLU A 697 26.85 16.44 -4.29
C GLU A 697 25.38 16.51 -4.77
N GLU A 698 24.44 16.78 -3.86
CA GLU A 698 23.02 17.03 -4.20
C GLU A 698 22.84 18.29 -5.05
N LEU A 699 23.53 19.39 -4.71
CA LEU A 699 23.50 20.64 -5.48
C LEU A 699 24.14 20.46 -6.87
N GLU A 700 25.28 19.79 -6.97
CA GLU A 700 25.96 19.49 -8.22
C GLU A 700 25.09 18.63 -9.14
N ALA A 701 24.49 17.55 -8.63
CA ALA A 701 23.55 16.71 -9.38
C ALA A 701 22.32 17.49 -9.87
N PHE A 702 21.72 18.33 -9.01
CA PHE A 702 20.63 19.23 -9.39
C PHE A 702 21.02 20.20 -10.53
N MET A 703 22.29 20.65 -10.56
CA MET A 703 22.80 21.52 -11.62
C MET A 703 23.23 20.78 -12.90
N GLU A 704 23.45 19.46 -12.88
CA GLU A 704 23.64 18.65 -14.09
C GLU A 704 22.29 18.39 -14.81
N ASP A 705 21.23 18.08 -14.06
CA ASP A 705 19.89 17.81 -14.61
C ASP A 705 19.10 19.08 -15.02
N THR A 706 19.59 20.29 -14.70
CA THR A 706 18.87 21.54 -14.97
C THR A 706 19.63 22.53 -15.87
N VAL A 707 18.92 23.12 -16.83
CA VAL A 707 19.47 24.12 -17.77
C VAL A 707 19.52 25.51 -17.14
N LEU A 708 20.37 25.67 -16.12
CA LEU A 708 20.59 26.94 -15.39
C LEU A 708 21.71 27.79 -16.03
N SER A 709 21.52 29.11 -16.07
CA SER A 709 22.61 30.04 -16.42
C SER A 709 23.71 30.00 -15.36
N ALA A 710 24.95 30.32 -15.75
CA ALA A 710 26.07 30.28 -14.81
C ALA A 710 25.92 31.27 -13.64
N GLU A 711 25.19 32.37 -13.86
CA GLU A 711 24.76 33.31 -12.81
C GLU A 711 23.87 32.64 -11.74
N HIS A 712 22.85 31.88 -12.14
CA HIS A 712 22.00 31.15 -11.18
C HIS A 712 22.77 30.04 -10.46
N ARG A 713 23.66 29.33 -11.16
CA ARG A 713 24.54 28.33 -10.52
C ARG A 713 25.50 28.95 -9.52
N ALA A 714 26.06 30.13 -9.82
CA ALA A 714 26.92 30.87 -8.91
C ALA A 714 26.16 31.30 -7.63
N GLU A 715 24.93 31.78 -7.77
CA GLU A 715 24.07 32.16 -6.65
C GLU A 715 23.69 30.95 -5.76
N LEU A 716 23.49 29.76 -6.35
CA LEU A 716 23.25 28.54 -5.57
C LEU A 716 24.49 28.13 -4.75
N TYR A 717 25.68 28.09 -5.34
CA TYR A 717 26.92 27.82 -4.60
C TYR A 717 27.16 28.86 -3.50
N ARG A 718 26.92 30.14 -3.79
CA ARG A 718 27.02 31.24 -2.82
C ARG A 718 26.05 31.03 -1.65
N SER A 719 24.77 30.74 -1.92
CA SER A 719 23.76 30.60 -0.87
C SER A 719 24.00 29.38 0.01
N LEU A 720 24.55 28.28 -0.52
CA LEU A 720 25.01 27.13 0.27
C LEU A 720 26.24 27.49 1.15
N ALA A 721 27.18 28.29 0.64
CA ALA A 721 28.31 28.77 1.43
C ALA A 721 27.88 29.69 2.60
N ASP A 722 26.86 30.52 2.36
CA ASP A 722 26.29 31.42 3.36
C ASP A 722 25.46 30.65 4.42
N SER A 723 24.83 29.50 4.08
CA SER A 723 23.98 28.72 4.99
C SER A 723 24.72 27.71 5.90
N LEU A 724 25.87 27.19 5.49
CA LEU A 724 26.65 26.24 6.30
C LEU A 724 27.21 26.89 7.57
N GLU A 725 27.33 26.15 8.68
CA GLU A 725 27.95 26.67 9.92
C GLU A 725 29.46 26.37 10.04
N GLY A 726 30.01 25.47 9.22
CA GLY A 726 31.43 25.09 9.24
C GLY A 726 32.31 25.82 8.22
N ASP A 727 33.51 26.25 8.63
CA ASP A 727 34.47 27.00 7.79
C ASP A 727 35.22 26.15 6.75
N ALA A 728 35.25 24.81 6.88
CA ALA A 728 36.13 23.95 6.09
C ALA A 728 35.83 24.00 4.56
N VAL A 729 34.55 24.02 4.19
CA VAL A 729 34.11 23.83 2.79
C VAL A 729 33.63 25.11 2.12
N LYS A 730 33.26 26.15 2.87
CA LYS A 730 32.89 27.48 2.32
C LYS A 730 33.92 28.06 1.32
N PRO A 731 35.25 27.91 1.52
CA PRO A 731 36.25 28.40 0.57
C PRO A 731 36.23 27.67 -0.78
N TYR A 732 35.65 26.48 -0.86
CA TYR A 732 35.41 25.82 -2.15
C TYR A 732 34.22 26.50 -2.86
N LEU A 733 33.10 26.61 -2.14
CA LEU A 733 31.83 27.11 -2.70
C LEU A 733 31.89 28.59 -3.13
N TYR A 734 32.47 29.49 -2.32
CA TYR A 734 32.69 30.87 -2.74
C TYR A 734 33.66 30.99 -3.94
N LEU A 735 34.59 30.04 -4.10
CA LEU A 735 35.52 30.05 -5.23
C LEU A 735 34.83 29.60 -6.52
N GLU A 736 34.00 28.56 -6.49
CA GLU A 736 33.24 28.11 -7.67
C GLU A 736 32.18 29.17 -8.07
N ALA A 737 31.47 29.76 -7.11
CA ALA A 737 30.59 30.91 -7.35
C ALA A 737 31.33 32.07 -8.04
N ALA A 738 32.46 32.50 -7.49
CA ALA A 738 33.30 33.55 -8.08
C ALA A 738 33.77 33.19 -9.50
N MET A 739 34.21 31.95 -9.72
CA MET A 739 34.69 31.48 -11.02
C MET A 739 33.58 31.46 -12.07
N LEU A 740 32.35 31.08 -11.70
CA LEU A 740 31.17 31.09 -12.56
C LEU A 740 30.75 32.51 -12.95
N TYR A 741 30.66 33.46 -12.01
CA TYR A 741 30.41 34.87 -12.35
C TYR A 741 31.50 35.40 -13.28
N ILE A 742 32.78 35.08 -13.02
CA ILE A 742 33.94 35.47 -13.85
C ILE A 742 33.93 34.81 -15.24
N GLU A 743 33.32 33.64 -15.41
CA GLU A 743 33.14 33.00 -16.71
C GLU A 743 31.99 33.64 -17.49
N GLU A 744 30.80 33.76 -16.89
CA GLU A 744 29.64 34.42 -17.52
C GLU A 744 30.00 35.86 -17.92
N ALA A 745 30.72 36.60 -17.08
CA ALA A 745 31.19 37.96 -17.39
C ALA A 745 32.26 38.07 -18.50
N LYS A 746 32.78 36.94 -19.00
CA LYS A 746 33.58 36.87 -20.23
C LYS A 746 32.72 36.49 -21.44
N GLN A 747 31.66 35.69 -21.25
CA GLN A 747 30.78 35.23 -22.34
C GLN A 747 29.72 36.29 -22.70
N SER A 748 29.16 36.99 -21.72
CA SER A 748 28.08 37.98 -21.87
C SER A 748 28.51 39.32 -22.49
N ALA A 749 29.75 39.44 -22.97
CA ALA A 749 30.29 40.63 -23.65
C ALA A 749 30.76 40.41 -25.12
N PRO A 750 29.92 39.94 -26.08
CA PRO A 750 30.40 39.61 -27.43
C PRO A 750 30.66 40.83 -28.34
N ASP A 751 29.75 41.81 -28.36
CA ASP A 751 29.60 42.77 -29.47
C ASP A 751 29.90 44.24 -29.12
N SER A 752 30.36 44.54 -27.91
CA SER A 752 30.82 45.89 -27.53
C SER A 752 32.16 45.84 -26.79
N LEU A 753 33.22 45.46 -27.51
CA LEU A 753 34.60 45.56 -27.06
C LEU A 753 35.21 46.91 -27.47
N PRO A 754 35.23 47.95 -26.60
CA PRO A 754 36.30 48.94 -26.60
C PRO A 754 37.58 48.29 -26.06
N ASP A 755 38.06 47.31 -26.83
CA ASP A 755 39.35 46.65 -26.79
C ASP A 755 39.99 46.41 -25.39
N ARG A 756 39.99 45.16 -24.91
CA ARG A 756 40.85 44.77 -23.77
C ARG A 756 42.34 45.03 -24.05
N SER A 757 42.77 45.03 -25.30
CA SER A 757 44.12 45.47 -25.66
C SER A 757 44.31 46.96 -25.38
N GLY A 758 43.28 47.81 -25.47
CA GLY A 758 43.34 49.22 -25.06
C GLY A 758 43.77 49.42 -23.60
N TRP A 759 43.23 48.62 -22.67
CA TRP A 759 43.68 48.60 -21.27
C TRP A 759 45.16 48.17 -21.14
N PHE A 760 45.52 47.00 -21.69
CA PHE A 760 46.87 46.45 -21.55
C PHE A 760 47.93 47.26 -22.31
N LEU A 761 47.58 47.84 -23.45
CA LEU A 761 48.42 48.73 -24.27
C LEU A 761 48.57 50.10 -23.60
N ALA A 762 47.56 50.61 -22.90
CA ALA A 762 47.70 51.80 -22.07
C ALA A 762 48.64 51.53 -20.88
N GLN A 763 48.57 50.35 -20.25
CA GLN A 763 49.53 49.93 -19.22
C GLN A 763 50.96 49.78 -19.80
N GLU A 764 51.13 49.13 -20.95
CA GLU A 764 52.43 48.97 -21.62
C GLU A 764 53.02 50.33 -22.04
N GLN A 765 52.21 51.21 -22.63
CA GLN A 765 52.62 52.57 -22.99
C GLN A 765 52.95 53.42 -21.74
N TRP A 766 52.25 53.22 -20.62
CA TRP A 766 52.56 53.90 -19.36
C TRP A 766 53.92 53.47 -18.79
N GLU A 767 54.22 52.17 -18.78
CA GLU A 767 55.55 51.69 -18.37
C GLU A 767 56.65 52.16 -19.33
N LEU A 768 56.43 52.10 -20.65
CA LEU A 768 57.35 52.64 -21.65
C LEU A 768 57.61 54.13 -21.45
N GLN A 769 56.57 54.95 -21.24
CA GLN A 769 56.72 56.39 -20.98
C GLN A 769 57.48 56.65 -19.68
N LYS A 770 57.21 55.89 -18.60
CA LYS A 770 57.94 56.00 -17.33
C LYS A 770 59.41 55.63 -17.49
N GLN A 771 59.72 54.58 -18.25
CA GLN A 771 61.10 54.19 -18.56
C GLN A 771 61.80 55.25 -19.42
N GLU A 772 61.19 55.72 -20.51
CA GLU A 772 61.76 56.78 -21.35
C GLU A 772 62.01 58.06 -20.54
N LEU A 773 61.08 58.47 -19.66
CA LEU A 773 61.29 59.63 -18.80
C LEU A 773 62.43 59.39 -17.80
N ALA A 774 62.58 58.18 -17.24
CA ALA A 774 63.69 57.85 -16.35
C ALA A 774 65.04 57.92 -17.07
N GLU A 775 65.15 57.32 -18.27
CA GLU A 775 66.36 57.34 -19.10
C GLU A 775 66.72 58.76 -19.56
N VAL A 776 65.74 59.57 -19.95
CA VAL A 776 65.92 61.00 -20.24
C VAL A 776 66.40 61.74 -18.99
N LYS A 777 65.77 61.54 -17.82
CA LYS A 777 66.16 62.20 -16.57
C LYS A 777 67.58 61.83 -16.12
N ASP A 778 68.00 60.58 -16.25
CA ASP A 778 69.37 60.18 -15.90
C ASP A 778 70.40 60.71 -16.89
N SER A 779 70.09 60.72 -18.19
CA SER A 779 70.92 61.38 -19.21
C SER A 779 71.08 62.88 -18.91
N VAL A 780 69.98 63.54 -18.56
CA VAL A 780 69.93 64.97 -18.18
C VAL A 780 70.67 65.23 -16.85
N ARG A 781 70.58 64.33 -15.88
CA ARG A 781 71.32 64.40 -14.60
C ARG A 781 72.83 64.36 -14.81
N ILE A 782 73.32 63.49 -15.69
CA ILE A 782 74.74 63.45 -16.11
C ILE A 782 75.13 64.78 -16.78
N VAL A 783 74.28 65.29 -17.67
CA VAL A 783 74.47 66.56 -18.39
C VAL A 783 74.48 67.78 -17.46
N LEU A 784 73.79 67.75 -16.32
CA LEU A 784 73.82 68.81 -15.30
C LEU A 784 74.97 68.67 -14.29
N ALA A 785 75.49 67.46 -14.07
CA ALA A 785 76.49 67.18 -13.03
C ALA A 785 77.92 67.60 -13.39
N ASP A 786 78.34 67.47 -14.66
CA ASP A 786 79.69 67.85 -15.11
C ASP A 786 79.64 68.58 -16.47
N SER A 787 80.11 69.83 -16.50
CA SER A 787 80.14 70.64 -17.72
C SER A 787 81.03 70.07 -18.84
N VAL A 788 82.09 69.33 -18.51
CA VAL A 788 83.12 68.83 -19.44
C VAL A 788 82.78 67.41 -19.93
N ILE A 789 82.42 66.49 -19.02
CA ILE A 789 81.94 65.15 -19.42
C ILE A 789 80.59 65.25 -20.14
N GLY A 790 79.74 66.19 -19.74
CA GLY A 790 78.47 66.45 -20.41
C GLY A 790 78.62 66.82 -21.89
N ASN A 791 79.77 67.30 -22.38
CA ASN A 791 79.91 67.69 -23.79
C ASN A 791 80.00 66.50 -24.75
N THR A 792 80.67 65.41 -24.39
CA THR A 792 80.64 64.18 -25.20
C THR A 792 79.27 63.51 -25.14
N TYR A 793 78.64 63.46 -23.96
CA TYR A 793 77.30 62.87 -23.82
C TYR A 793 76.19 63.71 -24.48
N ARG A 794 76.24 65.05 -24.46
CA ARG A 794 75.31 65.93 -25.22
C ARG A 794 75.34 65.60 -26.71
N LEU A 795 76.52 65.47 -27.29
CA LEU A 795 76.72 65.18 -28.72
C LEU A 795 76.45 63.71 -29.09
N GLN A 796 76.06 62.89 -28.13
CA GLN A 796 75.54 61.54 -28.36
C GLN A 796 74.02 61.51 -28.11
N PHE A 797 73.54 62.03 -26.98
CA PHE A 797 72.11 62.21 -26.67
C PHE A 797 71.32 62.98 -27.74
N PHE A 798 71.85 64.11 -28.25
CA PHE A 798 71.21 64.85 -29.34
C PHE A 798 71.35 64.16 -30.70
N ARG A 799 72.34 63.29 -30.87
CA ARG A 799 72.57 62.56 -32.13
C ARG A 799 71.59 61.39 -32.20
N ASP A 800 71.73 60.45 -31.27
CA ASP A 800 70.98 59.20 -31.18
C ASP A 800 69.45 59.41 -31.10
N ARG A 801 68.98 60.62 -30.72
CA ARG A 801 67.56 60.98 -30.64
C ARG A 801 67.05 62.00 -31.70
N PHE A 802 67.91 62.57 -32.55
CA PHE A 802 67.51 63.53 -33.61
C PHE A 802 68.24 63.40 -34.95
N GLU A 803 69.07 62.37 -35.17
CA GLU A 803 70.01 62.26 -36.31
C GLU A 803 69.36 62.40 -37.70
N GLU A 804 68.12 61.93 -37.87
CA GLU A 804 67.40 61.91 -39.17
C GLU A 804 66.95 63.29 -39.70
N ARG A 805 67.20 64.39 -38.98
CA ARG A 805 66.82 65.75 -39.41
C ARG A 805 68.05 66.55 -39.84
N GLU A 806 68.48 66.40 -41.09
CA GLU A 806 69.69 67.05 -41.64
C GLU A 806 69.71 68.58 -41.42
N GLU A 807 68.56 69.26 -41.59
CA GLU A 807 68.39 70.71 -41.36
C GLU A 807 68.74 71.15 -39.92
N PHE A 808 68.70 70.24 -38.94
CA PHE A 808 68.90 70.56 -37.52
C PHE A 808 70.36 70.87 -37.19
N TRP A 809 71.32 70.32 -37.94
CA TRP A 809 72.75 70.48 -37.68
C TRP A 809 73.32 71.83 -38.16
N GLU A 810 72.70 72.50 -39.15
CA GLU A 810 73.19 73.79 -39.66
C GLU A 810 72.86 75.00 -38.75
N ILE A 811 72.00 74.82 -37.74
CA ILE A 811 71.49 75.90 -36.87
C ILE A 811 72.05 75.79 -35.43
N PHE A 812 72.88 74.78 -35.14
CA PHE A 812 73.45 74.58 -33.81
C PHE A 812 74.36 75.76 -33.39
N PRO A 813 74.08 76.44 -32.25
CA PRO A 813 74.91 77.55 -31.80
C PRO A 813 76.24 77.07 -31.22
N ASP A 814 77.31 77.85 -31.41
CA ASP A 814 78.65 77.55 -30.88
C ASP A 814 78.68 77.27 -29.37
N SER A 815 77.70 77.74 -28.57
CA SER A 815 77.62 77.46 -27.12
C SER A 815 77.31 76.00 -26.77
N LEU A 816 76.79 75.23 -27.72
CA LEU A 816 76.50 73.79 -27.60
C LEU A 816 77.53 72.91 -28.35
N SER A 817 78.62 73.51 -28.83
CA SER A 817 79.81 72.79 -29.32
C SER A 817 80.41 71.91 -28.21
N PRO A 818 81.03 70.75 -28.52
CA PRO A 818 81.64 69.89 -27.51
C PRO A 818 82.86 70.52 -26.81
N GLU A 819 83.30 71.71 -27.24
CA GLU A 819 84.46 72.42 -26.70
C GLU A 819 84.07 73.63 -25.81
N THR A 820 82.79 73.99 -25.74
CA THR A 820 82.28 75.14 -24.94
C THR A 820 81.57 74.72 -23.67
N LYS A 821 81.64 75.56 -22.62
CA LYS A 821 80.76 75.41 -21.45
C LYS A 821 79.37 75.98 -21.75
N LEU A 822 78.33 75.25 -21.33
CA LEU A 822 76.94 75.70 -21.41
C LEU A 822 76.71 77.02 -20.67
N GLY A 823 75.83 77.85 -21.23
CA GLY A 823 75.29 79.03 -20.57
C GLY A 823 74.12 78.71 -19.64
N ASP A 824 73.67 79.75 -18.92
CA ASP A 824 72.60 79.63 -17.92
C ASP A 824 71.25 79.22 -18.53
N ARG A 825 70.99 79.57 -19.80
CA ARG A 825 69.76 79.18 -20.51
C ARG A 825 69.74 77.69 -20.83
N GLU A 826 70.86 77.17 -21.30
CA GLU A 826 71.02 75.76 -21.64
C GLU A 826 70.93 74.90 -20.36
N MET A 827 71.48 75.36 -19.23
CA MET A 827 71.25 74.70 -17.93
C MET A 827 69.78 74.74 -17.51
N GLN A 828 69.08 75.88 -17.66
CA GLN A 828 67.65 75.98 -17.32
C GLN A 828 66.77 75.04 -18.15
N PHE A 829 67.07 74.86 -19.44
CA PHE A 829 66.38 73.89 -20.30
C PHE A 829 66.54 72.45 -19.78
N PHE A 830 67.78 72.06 -19.43
CA PHE A 830 68.04 70.73 -18.86
C PHE A 830 67.43 70.57 -17.45
N GLN A 831 67.37 71.61 -16.62
CA GLN A 831 66.65 71.55 -15.35
C GLN A 831 65.14 71.35 -15.54
N GLN A 832 64.52 72.04 -16.50
CA GLN A 832 63.09 71.83 -16.83
C GLN A 832 62.79 70.41 -17.33
N LEU A 833 63.72 69.77 -18.04
CA LEU A 833 63.62 68.34 -18.41
C LEU A 833 63.79 67.42 -17.20
N SER A 834 64.75 67.69 -16.31
CA SER A 834 64.96 66.95 -15.04
C SER A 834 63.69 66.95 -14.18
N ASP A 835 62.98 68.08 -14.13
CA ASP A 835 61.88 68.31 -13.19
C ASP A 835 60.50 67.98 -13.80
N SER A 836 60.45 67.61 -15.08
CA SER A 836 59.22 67.21 -15.78
C SER A 836 58.56 65.95 -15.17
N SER A 837 57.24 65.81 -15.28
CA SER A 837 56.50 64.62 -14.85
C SER A 837 55.51 64.19 -15.92
N LEU A 838 55.19 62.90 -15.96
CA LEU A 838 54.07 62.40 -16.76
C LEU A 838 52.75 62.70 -16.05
N THR A 839 51.69 62.88 -16.84
CA THR A 839 50.30 62.80 -16.39
C THR A 839 49.85 61.35 -16.49
N GLU A 840 49.35 60.78 -15.41
CA GLU A 840 48.86 59.39 -15.38
C GLU A 840 47.55 59.24 -16.21
N PRO A 841 47.35 58.14 -16.95
CA PRO A 841 46.09 57.86 -17.63
C PRO A 841 44.90 57.77 -16.67
N VAL A 842 43.71 58.09 -17.17
CA VAL A 842 42.45 57.85 -16.45
C VAL A 842 42.13 56.36 -16.53
N TRP A 843 42.64 55.59 -15.56
CA TRP A 843 42.49 54.14 -15.54
C TRP A 843 41.02 53.67 -15.47
N PHE A 844 40.16 54.39 -14.77
CA PHE A 844 38.74 54.04 -14.62
C PHE A 844 37.99 53.94 -15.97
N GLU A 845 38.20 54.91 -16.88
CA GLU A 845 37.58 54.92 -18.21
C GLU A 845 38.07 53.79 -19.13
N LEU A 846 39.18 53.14 -18.78
CA LEU A 846 39.80 52.05 -19.54
C LEU A 846 39.62 50.67 -18.89
N PHE A 847 39.03 50.59 -17.69
CA PHE A 847 39.03 49.36 -16.89
C PHE A 847 38.05 48.30 -17.42
N PRO A 848 38.51 47.09 -17.83
CA PRO A 848 37.70 46.17 -18.64
C PRO A 848 36.87 45.14 -17.84
N PHE A 849 36.74 45.30 -16.52
CA PHE A 849 36.07 44.36 -15.60
C PHE A 849 34.95 45.06 -14.80
N GLN A 850 34.04 45.74 -15.51
CA GLN A 850 32.90 46.49 -14.97
C GLN A 850 31.57 45.82 -15.29
N GLY A 851 30.56 46.04 -14.43
CA GLY A 851 29.19 45.51 -14.59
C GLY A 851 28.87 44.37 -13.63
N ALA A 852 27.58 44.14 -13.39
CA ALA A 852 27.07 43.38 -12.24
C ALA A 852 27.77 42.03 -11.97
N LEU A 853 28.03 41.22 -13.00
CA LEU A 853 28.72 39.93 -12.82
C LEU A 853 30.18 40.09 -12.35
N TRP A 854 30.89 41.16 -12.75
CA TRP A 854 32.21 41.50 -12.22
C TRP A 854 32.14 42.10 -10.81
N ASP A 855 31.00 42.69 -10.44
CA ASP A 855 30.74 43.15 -9.06
C ASP A 855 30.47 41.94 -8.14
N SER A 856 29.56 41.03 -8.50
CA SER A 856 29.29 39.77 -7.77
C SER A 856 30.55 38.91 -7.63
N ALA A 857 31.33 38.77 -8.71
CA ALA A 857 32.63 38.11 -8.68
C ALA A 857 33.58 38.70 -7.63
N ARG A 858 33.66 40.04 -7.49
CA ARG A 858 34.49 40.69 -6.47
C ARG A 858 34.02 40.37 -5.06
N VAL A 859 32.71 40.48 -4.80
CA VAL A 859 32.13 40.18 -3.47
C VAL A 859 32.41 38.74 -3.06
N THR A 860 32.15 37.76 -3.95
CA THR A 860 32.47 36.34 -3.66
C THR A 860 33.96 36.04 -3.51
N LEU A 861 34.84 36.78 -4.20
CA LEU A 861 36.28 36.65 -3.99
C LEU A 861 36.74 37.21 -2.63
N ASP A 862 36.09 38.24 -2.11
CA ASP A 862 36.40 38.78 -0.77
C ASP A 862 35.84 37.86 0.34
N GLU A 863 34.67 37.26 0.15
CA GLU A 863 34.10 36.21 1.03
C GLU A 863 34.96 34.94 1.04
N TYR A 864 35.48 34.53 -0.13
CA TYR A 864 36.54 33.53 -0.22
C TYR A 864 37.78 33.97 0.58
N LEU A 865 38.28 35.20 0.42
CA LEU A 865 39.50 35.64 1.11
C LEU A 865 39.33 35.75 2.62
N ALA A 866 38.11 36.01 3.11
CA ALA A 866 37.77 35.90 4.53
C ALA A 866 37.84 34.44 5.00
N SER A 867 37.01 33.56 4.41
CA SER A 867 36.84 32.15 4.82
C SER A 867 38.07 31.26 4.57
N ALA A 868 38.86 31.50 3.53
CA ALA A 868 39.91 30.58 3.04
C ALA A 868 41.11 30.33 3.95
N GLY A 869 41.09 30.75 5.22
CA GLY A 869 42.05 30.38 6.26
C GLY A 869 43.51 30.36 5.80
N SER A 870 44.13 29.17 5.80
CA SER A 870 45.49 28.90 5.32
C SER A 870 45.56 28.21 3.95
N SER A 871 44.52 28.32 3.11
CA SER A 871 44.42 27.62 1.82
C SER A 871 45.64 27.84 0.92
N PRO A 872 46.23 26.77 0.33
CA PRO A 872 47.34 26.89 -0.63
C PRO A 872 47.00 27.73 -1.86
N GLN A 873 45.70 27.86 -2.19
CA GLN A 873 45.24 28.68 -3.32
C GLN A 873 45.18 30.18 -2.97
N LYS A 874 45.05 30.54 -1.69
CA LYS A 874 44.83 31.92 -1.23
C LYS A 874 45.81 32.94 -1.84
N PRO A 875 47.13 32.72 -1.91
CA PRO A 875 48.07 33.67 -2.53
C PRO A 875 47.92 33.84 -4.06
N ARG A 876 47.25 32.92 -4.76
CA ARG A 876 46.87 33.06 -6.18
C ARG A 876 45.56 33.83 -6.30
N ILE A 877 44.57 33.50 -5.47
CA ILE A 877 43.26 34.15 -5.50
C ILE A 877 43.34 35.61 -5.01
N THR A 878 44.18 35.95 -4.03
CA THR A 878 44.45 37.35 -3.65
C THR A 878 45.00 38.17 -4.82
N LYS A 879 45.78 37.57 -5.72
CA LYS A 879 46.26 38.25 -6.94
C LYS A 879 45.16 38.40 -7.99
N LEU A 880 44.24 37.43 -8.09
CA LEU A 880 43.06 37.53 -8.96
C LEU A 880 42.14 38.66 -8.47
N ALA A 881 41.75 38.65 -7.20
CA ALA A 881 40.95 39.71 -6.58
C ALA A 881 41.60 41.09 -6.78
N ALA A 882 42.89 41.24 -6.45
CA ALA A 882 43.64 42.48 -6.65
C ALA A 882 43.71 42.94 -8.13
N SER A 883 43.59 42.03 -9.10
CA SER A 883 43.54 42.38 -10.54
C SER A 883 42.14 42.76 -11.04
N LEU A 884 41.11 42.52 -10.24
CA LEU A 884 39.70 42.87 -10.52
C LEU A 884 39.23 44.12 -9.74
N VAL A 885 40.06 44.67 -8.85
CA VAL A 885 39.79 45.93 -8.15
C VAL A 885 39.62 47.07 -9.16
N VAL A 886 38.49 47.77 -9.07
CA VAL A 886 38.16 48.92 -9.93
C VAL A 886 39.08 50.11 -9.55
N PRO A 887 39.76 50.76 -10.52
CA PRO A 887 40.54 51.96 -10.28
C PRO A 887 39.68 53.14 -9.81
N GLU A 888 40.28 54.11 -9.10
CA GLU A 888 39.59 55.35 -8.72
C GLU A 888 39.18 56.18 -9.95
N ASP A 889 37.94 56.69 -9.96
CA ASP A 889 37.45 57.62 -10.99
C ASP A 889 37.83 59.06 -10.62
N PRO A 890 38.72 59.74 -11.39
CA PRO A 890 39.10 61.13 -11.12
C PRO A 890 38.01 62.14 -11.50
N ASN A 891 36.96 61.73 -12.21
CA ASN A 891 35.76 62.52 -12.51
C ASN A 891 34.62 62.29 -11.50
N ALA A 892 34.78 61.36 -10.54
CA ALA A 892 33.81 61.15 -9.49
C ALA A 892 33.67 62.43 -8.66
N ILE A 893 32.53 63.11 -8.84
CA ILE A 893 32.11 64.15 -7.90
C ILE A 893 32.00 63.44 -6.54
N PRO A 894 32.78 63.85 -5.52
CA PRO A 894 32.62 63.28 -4.20
C PRO A 894 31.20 63.62 -3.75
N VAL A 895 30.33 62.60 -3.68
CA VAL A 895 28.99 62.74 -3.13
C VAL A 895 29.19 62.92 -1.63
N VAL A 896 29.40 64.18 -1.24
CA VAL A 896 29.27 64.62 0.13
C VAL A 896 27.81 64.41 0.50
N LEU A 897 27.53 63.23 1.06
CA LEU A 897 26.38 62.99 1.91
C LEU A 897 26.55 63.84 3.18
N GLU A 898 26.35 65.15 3.00
CA GLU A 898 25.98 66.06 4.08
C GLU A 898 24.76 65.45 4.78
N GLU A 899 24.77 65.38 6.11
CA GLU A 899 23.94 64.47 6.92
C GLU A 899 22.42 64.70 6.78
N MET A 900 21.85 64.27 5.67
CA MET A 900 20.41 64.10 5.48
C MET A 900 19.99 62.76 6.09
N MET A 901 19.85 62.75 7.41
CA MET A 901 18.88 61.85 8.04
C MET A 901 17.49 62.24 7.52
N PRO A 902 16.79 61.30 6.88
CA PRO A 902 15.51 60.89 7.45
C PRO A 902 15.42 59.38 7.66
N ASP A 903 14.85 59.04 8.81
CA ASP A 903 13.76 58.08 9.00
C ASP A 903 13.35 57.18 7.81
N SER A 904 13.51 55.88 8.03
CA SER A 904 12.61 54.78 7.63
C SER A 904 11.83 54.88 6.30
N ALA A 905 12.24 54.05 5.34
CA ALA A 905 11.33 53.36 4.43
C ALA A 905 11.75 51.88 4.34
N ARG A 906 10.91 50.96 4.84
CA ARG A 906 11.08 49.52 4.63
C ARG A 906 10.43 49.11 3.31
N THR A 907 11.12 48.32 2.51
CA THR A 907 10.52 47.43 1.51
C THR A 907 10.68 45.99 1.98
N ASP A 908 9.70 45.14 1.72
CA ASP A 908 9.81 43.69 1.90
C ASP A 908 10.35 43.01 0.63
N SER A 909 10.41 41.68 0.66
CA SER A 909 11.04 40.83 -0.36
C SER A 909 10.41 40.88 -1.76
N LEU A 910 9.33 41.65 -1.97
CA LEU A 910 8.67 41.81 -3.28
C LEU A 910 8.46 43.28 -3.72
N GLY A 911 8.94 44.26 -2.95
CA GLY A 911 9.30 45.58 -3.48
C GLY A 911 8.15 46.54 -3.86
N ILE A 912 7.07 46.63 -3.07
CA ILE A 912 5.99 47.62 -3.27
C ILE A 912 5.81 48.51 -2.01
N PRO A 913 5.72 49.86 -2.13
CA PRO A 913 5.62 50.78 -0.98
C PRO A 913 4.18 51.03 -0.48
N ILE A 914 4.04 51.36 0.82
CA ILE A 914 2.77 51.69 1.51
C ILE A 914 2.97 52.88 2.46
N GLU A 915 1.97 53.78 2.59
CA GLU A 915 1.98 54.95 3.50
C GLU A 915 1.39 54.65 4.91
N ASP A 916 1.74 55.51 5.89
CA ASP A 916 1.61 55.25 7.34
C ASP A 916 0.18 55.10 7.92
N GLY A 917 -0.12 53.88 8.42
CA GLY A 917 0.14 53.54 9.83
C GLY A 917 -0.84 54.00 10.93
N ARG A 918 -1.26 53.06 11.81
CA ARG A 918 -1.36 53.27 13.27
C ARG A 918 -1.63 52.01 14.13
N LEU A 919 -0.75 51.82 15.13
CA LEU A 919 -1.00 51.42 16.55
C LEU A 919 -1.05 49.95 17.05
N VAL A 920 -0.14 49.68 18.01
CA VAL A 920 -0.11 48.67 19.13
C VAL A 920 0.16 47.17 18.78
N PRO A 921 0.52 46.27 19.74
CA PRO A 921 1.82 45.56 19.65
C PRO A 921 1.74 44.02 19.62
N GLU A 922 2.86 43.38 19.29
CA GLU A 922 2.98 41.92 19.17
C GLU A 922 3.44 41.20 20.46
N ALA A 923 2.97 39.96 20.62
CA ALA A 923 3.52 38.93 21.52
C ALA A 923 2.99 37.54 21.15
N GLY A 924 3.87 36.53 21.04
CA GLY A 924 3.54 35.10 20.88
C GLY A 924 3.36 34.60 19.43
N ILE A 925 3.23 33.27 19.28
CA ILE A 925 3.26 32.49 18.02
C ILE A 925 4.72 32.38 17.52
N ASP A 926 5.52 31.35 17.86
CA ASP A 926 5.28 29.90 17.99
C ASP A 926 4.77 29.26 16.69
N SER A 927 5.65 28.73 15.83
CA SER A 927 6.33 27.42 15.94
C SER A 927 5.43 26.22 15.58
N MET A 928 5.32 25.99 14.27
CA MET A 928 4.99 24.70 13.67
C MET A 928 5.93 24.53 12.46
N GLY A 929 6.45 23.36 12.13
CA GLY A 929 6.16 22.04 12.72
C GLY A 929 6.25 21.01 11.61
N VAL A 930 7.47 20.57 11.30
CA VAL A 930 7.74 19.58 10.25
C VAL A 930 7.74 18.20 10.89
N ASP A 931 6.98 17.26 10.35
CA ASP A 931 7.17 15.85 10.68
C ASP A 931 6.82 14.94 9.50
N SER A 932 7.56 13.82 9.41
CA SER A 932 7.36 12.65 8.53
C SER A 932 6.91 12.85 7.07
N MET A 933 7.82 12.59 6.12
CA MET A 933 7.44 11.84 4.91
C MET A 933 7.33 10.36 5.26
N GLY A 934 6.20 9.73 4.91
CA GLY A 934 6.11 8.29 4.70
C GLY A 934 6.37 7.96 3.22
N VAL A 935 7.06 6.85 2.96
CA VAL A 935 7.51 6.44 1.62
C VAL A 935 6.32 6.14 0.69
N ASP A 936 6.41 6.53 -0.58
CA ASP A 936 5.87 5.70 -1.66
C ASP A 936 6.71 5.87 -2.94
N SER A 937 6.93 4.79 -3.69
CA SER A 937 8.02 4.73 -4.69
C SER A 937 7.55 4.41 -6.11
N ILE A 938 7.77 5.38 -7.01
CA ILE A 938 8.03 5.27 -8.47
C ILE A 938 7.44 4.02 -9.17
N GLY A 939 6.22 4.17 -9.69
CA GLY A 939 5.68 3.34 -10.78
C GLY A 939 5.74 4.11 -12.10
N VAL A 940 6.83 3.94 -12.85
CA VAL A 940 7.07 4.64 -14.14
C VAL A 940 5.98 4.41 -15.19
N ASP A 941 5.64 5.48 -15.93
CA ASP A 941 5.47 5.35 -17.38
C ASP A 941 5.83 6.67 -18.09
N SER A 942 6.44 6.59 -19.28
CA SER A 942 7.19 7.72 -19.87
C SER A 942 6.78 8.07 -21.31
N LEU A 943 6.53 9.36 -21.54
CA LEU A 943 6.79 10.12 -22.77
C LEU A 943 6.57 9.43 -24.14
N SER A 944 5.58 9.94 -24.89
CA SER A 944 5.82 10.24 -26.31
C SER A 944 5.04 11.50 -26.73
N VAL A 945 5.74 12.45 -27.35
CA VAL A 945 5.16 13.71 -27.87
C VAL A 945 5.06 13.63 -29.39
N ASP A 946 3.90 13.98 -29.95
CA ASP A 946 3.71 14.64 -31.25
C ASP A 946 2.19 14.87 -31.50
N GLY A 947 1.73 15.87 -32.27
CA GLY A 947 2.47 16.95 -32.93
C GLY A 947 1.62 17.71 -33.97
N SER A 948 0.96 18.81 -33.57
CA SER A 948 0.34 19.86 -34.43
C SER A 948 -0.83 19.51 -35.39
N SER A 949 -1.90 20.34 -35.41
CA SER A 949 -2.41 21.04 -36.63
C SER A 949 -3.84 21.65 -36.50
N LEU A 950 -3.91 22.98 -36.42
CA LEU A 950 -4.87 23.92 -37.08
C LEU A 950 -6.31 23.46 -37.44
N GLY A 951 -7.33 24.20 -36.95
CA GLY A 951 -8.74 24.05 -37.40
C GLY A 951 -9.77 25.07 -36.87
N ILE A 952 -9.71 26.34 -37.31
CA ILE A 952 -10.69 27.43 -37.03
C ILE A 952 -11.24 27.91 -38.40
N PRO A 953 -12.57 28.07 -38.65
CA PRO A 953 -13.34 29.18 -38.05
C PRO A 953 -14.88 29.06 -37.84
N ALA A 954 -15.35 29.76 -36.80
CA ALA A 954 -16.53 30.66 -36.73
C ALA A 954 -17.93 30.20 -37.22
N THR A 955 -19.01 30.48 -36.49
CA THR A 955 -19.61 31.84 -36.48
C THR A 955 -20.68 32.06 -35.39
N MET A 956 -20.67 33.28 -34.82
CA MET A 956 -21.81 34.14 -34.36
C MET A 956 -23.02 33.52 -33.60
N ALA A 957 -23.58 34.16 -32.57
CA ALA A 957 -23.70 35.61 -32.36
C ALA A 957 -23.71 36.05 -30.88
N SER A 958 -23.50 37.35 -30.67
CA SER A 958 -23.65 38.06 -29.40
C SER A 958 -25.11 38.43 -29.09
N ASP A 959 -25.46 38.56 -27.81
CA ASP A 959 -25.84 39.89 -27.30
C ASP A 959 -25.57 40.03 -25.79
N SER A 960 -25.95 41.17 -25.19
CA SER A 960 -25.18 41.81 -24.12
C SER A 960 -25.97 42.29 -22.90
N THR A 961 -25.30 42.21 -21.74
CA THR A 961 -25.45 43.03 -20.51
C THR A 961 -26.85 43.43 -20.00
N SER A 962 -27.15 43.01 -18.76
CA SER A 962 -27.91 43.83 -17.81
C SER A 962 -27.37 43.61 -16.39
N SER A 963 -27.57 44.56 -15.48
CA SER A 963 -26.80 44.68 -14.23
C SER A 963 -27.65 44.74 -12.96
N ALA A 964 -26.98 44.39 -11.86
CA ALA A 964 -27.20 44.84 -10.48
C ALA A 964 -28.55 44.61 -9.78
N SER A 965 -28.46 44.05 -8.57
CA SER A 965 -29.04 44.69 -7.37
C SER A 965 -28.22 44.34 -6.13
N GLN A 966 -28.12 45.29 -5.21
CA GLN A 966 -27.60 45.12 -3.85
C GLN A 966 -28.74 44.49 -2.99
N ASP A 967 -28.50 43.86 -1.84
CA ASP A 967 -28.04 44.52 -0.61
C ASP A 967 -27.50 43.53 0.44
N SER A 968 -27.10 44.07 1.60
CA SER A 968 -26.38 43.38 2.67
C SER A 968 -27.30 42.78 3.74
N LEU A 969 -26.80 41.76 4.47
CA LEU A 969 -26.92 41.68 5.94
C LEU A 969 -25.96 40.64 6.54
N ARG A 970 -25.25 41.04 7.61
CA ARG A 970 -24.43 40.23 8.54
C ARG A 970 -25.10 40.31 9.94
N PRO A 971 -24.63 39.60 10.99
CA PRO A 971 -24.18 38.20 11.08
C PRO A 971 -24.84 37.49 12.30
N SER A 972 -24.50 36.22 12.56
CA SER A 972 -24.63 35.59 13.89
C SER A 972 -23.63 34.44 14.03
N GLU A 973 -22.98 34.34 15.20
CA GLU A 973 -21.99 33.29 15.53
C GLU A 973 -22.68 32.13 16.26
N ILE A 974 -22.33 30.87 15.93
CA ILE A 974 -22.49 29.72 16.84
C ILE A 974 -21.23 28.84 16.76
N VAL A 975 -20.79 28.42 17.95
CA VAL A 975 -19.63 27.60 18.29
C VAL A 975 -19.63 26.20 17.63
N PRO A 976 -18.47 25.67 17.17
CA PRO A 976 -18.30 24.25 16.91
C PRO A 976 -18.01 23.49 18.22
N SER A 977 -18.72 22.39 18.47
CA SER A 977 -18.47 21.52 19.63
C SER A 977 -17.47 20.41 19.28
N GLN A 978 -16.53 20.13 20.18
CA GLN A 978 -15.76 18.88 20.16
C GLN A 978 -16.50 17.81 20.96
N ASP A 979 -16.60 16.60 20.39
CA ASP A 979 -16.72 15.35 21.16
C ASP A 979 -16.37 14.17 20.23
N SER A 980 -15.26 13.49 20.51
CA SER A 980 -14.82 12.28 19.79
C SER A 980 -14.08 11.33 20.75
N LEU A 981 -14.88 10.52 21.45
CA LEU A 981 -14.37 9.55 22.42
C LEU A 981 -13.68 8.37 21.72
N LYS A 982 -12.34 8.30 21.83
CA LYS A 982 -11.59 7.06 21.56
C LYS A 982 -11.94 6.02 22.63
N ILE A 983 -12.18 4.79 22.20
CA ILE A 983 -12.40 3.63 23.09
C ILE A 983 -11.06 2.89 23.22
N ALA A 984 -10.64 2.59 24.46
CA ALA A 984 -9.43 1.83 24.76
C ALA A 984 -9.77 0.38 25.15
N PRO A 985 -8.88 -0.61 24.89
CA PRO A 985 -9.11 -2.01 25.26
C PRO A 985 -8.99 -2.23 26.79
N PRO A 986 -9.70 -3.23 27.36
CA PRO A 986 -9.72 -3.47 28.79
C PRO A 986 -8.53 -4.32 29.28
N THR A 987 -7.76 -3.80 30.24
CA THR A 987 -6.76 -4.58 30.99
C THR A 987 -7.38 -5.44 32.10
N PRO A 988 -6.88 -6.67 32.34
CA PRO A 988 -7.43 -7.56 33.38
C PRO A 988 -7.00 -7.13 34.78
N THR A 989 -7.95 -6.99 35.71
CA THR A 989 -7.69 -6.60 37.10
C THR A 989 -7.79 -7.78 38.07
N VAL A 990 -6.71 -8.02 38.82
CA VAL A 990 -6.66 -9.05 39.88
C VAL A 990 -7.07 -8.43 41.23
N PRO A 991 -8.05 -9.01 41.97
CA PRO A 991 -8.49 -8.47 43.25
C PRO A 991 -7.58 -8.88 44.40
N SER A 992 -6.66 -7.99 44.81
CA SER A 992 -5.93 -8.12 46.08
C SER A 992 -6.80 -7.71 47.27
N SER A 993 -6.62 -8.40 48.40
CA SER A 993 -7.42 -8.24 49.61
C SER A 993 -6.94 -7.11 50.53
N GLU A 994 -7.83 -6.27 51.05
CA GLU A 994 -7.63 -5.62 52.36
C GLU A 994 -8.93 -5.15 53.04
N VAL A 995 -9.00 -5.28 54.37
CA VAL A 995 -10.12 -4.89 55.26
C VAL A 995 -9.54 -4.58 56.65
N PRO A 996 -9.74 -3.37 57.23
CA PRO A 996 -10.49 -3.29 58.51
C PRO A 996 -11.24 -1.96 58.81
N GLY A 997 -12.23 -2.02 59.72
CA GLY A 997 -12.87 -0.86 60.38
C GLY A 997 -14.37 -0.71 60.07
N ASP A 998 -15.32 -1.35 60.77
CA ASP A 998 -15.84 -1.02 62.12
C ASP A 998 -16.59 0.35 62.14
N SER A 999 -17.91 0.44 62.38
CA SER A 999 -18.57 -0.03 63.61
C SER A 999 -20.12 0.07 63.62
N ALA A 1000 -20.76 -0.77 64.46
CA ALA A 1000 -22.15 -0.74 65.00
C ALA A 1000 -23.36 -0.65 64.01
N GLY A 1001 -24.50 -1.33 64.19
CA GLY A 1001 -25.06 -2.31 65.17
C GLY A 1001 -26.52 -2.62 64.74
N VAL A 1002 -27.36 -3.49 65.32
CA VAL A 1002 -27.56 -4.02 66.69
C VAL A 1002 -28.51 -5.27 66.63
N ASN A 1003 -28.48 -6.14 67.66
CA ASN A 1003 -29.44 -7.21 68.05
C ASN A 1003 -29.44 -8.60 67.34
N LEU A 1004 -28.82 -9.56 68.05
CA LEU A 1004 -29.18 -10.98 68.22
C LEU A 1004 -30.48 -11.13 69.08
N PRO A 1005 -31.05 -12.34 69.39
CA PRO A 1005 -30.49 -13.71 69.40
C PRO A 1005 -31.39 -14.77 68.68
N ASN A 1006 -31.22 -16.11 68.71
CA ASN A 1006 -30.40 -17.13 69.42
C ASN A 1006 -30.47 -18.44 68.54
N SER A 1007 -29.76 -19.58 68.67
CA SER A 1007 -28.53 -20.05 69.34
C SER A 1007 -28.35 -21.56 69.05
N GLY A 1008 -27.13 -22.10 68.89
CA GLY A 1008 -26.92 -23.57 68.82
C GLY A 1008 -25.53 -24.02 68.35
N GLU A 1009 -24.67 -24.38 69.30
CA GLU A 1009 -23.38 -25.11 69.16
C GLU A 1009 -23.58 -26.64 69.28
N PRO A 1010 -22.56 -27.54 69.09
CA PRO A 1010 -21.25 -27.41 68.40
C PRO A 1010 -20.85 -28.66 67.53
N ALA A 1011 -19.56 -28.69 67.10
CA ALA A 1011 -18.67 -29.86 66.90
C ALA A 1011 -18.56 -30.60 65.54
N GLU A 1012 -17.48 -30.32 64.79
CA GLU A 1012 -16.25 -31.15 64.55
C GLU A 1012 -16.24 -32.68 64.88
N PRO A 1013 -15.27 -33.49 64.33
CA PRO A 1013 -14.26 -33.27 63.26
C PRO A 1013 -14.03 -34.51 62.31
N ASP A 1014 -12.89 -34.51 61.60
CA ASP A 1014 -12.06 -35.63 61.06
C ASP A 1014 -12.58 -36.53 59.91
N SER A 1015 -12.00 -36.65 58.70
CA SER A 1015 -10.61 -36.70 58.15
C SER A 1015 -10.14 -38.12 57.70
N VAL A 1016 -9.22 -38.15 56.72
CA VAL A 1016 -8.24 -39.25 56.37
C VAL A 1016 -8.63 -40.41 55.39
N SER A 1017 -8.05 -40.29 54.17
CA SER A 1017 -7.31 -41.24 53.28
C SER A 1017 -7.82 -42.60 52.72
N GLU A 1018 -7.19 -42.96 51.58
CA GLU A 1018 -6.70 -44.30 51.14
C GLU A 1018 -7.71 -45.42 50.74
N GLU A 1019 -7.42 -46.33 49.79
CA GLU A 1019 -6.47 -46.38 48.65
C GLU A 1019 -6.90 -47.54 47.67
N VAL A 1020 -6.17 -47.74 46.55
CA VAL A 1020 -5.92 -48.98 45.73
C VAL A 1020 -6.98 -50.13 45.78
N GLU A 1021 -7.51 -50.67 44.67
CA GLU A 1021 -6.81 -51.59 43.75
C GLU A 1021 -7.62 -51.92 42.45
N ASP A 1022 -6.95 -52.51 41.45
CA ASP A 1022 -7.51 -53.01 40.18
C ASP A 1022 -8.49 -54.19 40.32
N ILE A 1023 -9.26 -54.48 39.25
CA ILE A 1023 -9.14 -55.75 38.48
C ILE A 1023 -9.96 -55.73 37.16
N LEU A 1024 -9.50 -56.55 36.22
CA LEU A 1024 -9.90 -56.67 34.80
C LEU A 1024 -11.14 -57.57 34.56
N GLU A 1025 -11.41 -57.83 33.27
CA GLU A 1025 -12.24 -58.92 32.69
C GLU A 1025 -13.77 -58.68 32.62
N THR A 1026 -14.50 -59.03 31.54
CA THR A 1026 -14.10 -59.44 30.17
C THR A 1026 -15.22 -59.14 29.16
N ASP A 1027 -14.77 -58.96 27.91
CA ASP A 1027 -15.40 -59.27 26.62
C ASP A 1027 -16.59 -60.27 26.61
N ASP A 1028 -17.71 -59.89 25.99
CA ASP A 1028 -18.48 -60.75 25.07
C ASP A 1028 -19.31 -59.86 24.10
N GLY A 1029 -19.58 -60.36 22.89
CA GLY A 1029 -20.16 -59.61 21.78
C GLY A 1029 -21.67 -59.79 21.59
N GLY A 1030 -22.25 -59.01 20.66
CA GLY A 1030 -23.65 -59.17 20.28
C GLY A 1030 -24.16 -58.14 19.27
N SER A 1031 -24.22 -58.52 17.98
CA SER A 1031 -24.82 -57.69 16.94
C SER A 1031 -26.35 -57.79 16.95
N HIS A 1032 -27.06 -56.65 16.85
CA HIS A 1032 -28.14 -56.45 15.87
C HIS A 1032 -28.77 -55.04 15.93
N GLN A 1033 -28.87 -54.42 14.74
CA GLN A 1033 -29.97 -53.52 14.35
C GLN A 1033 -31.21 -54.35 13.96
N PRO A 1034 -32.41 -53.74 13.75
CA PRO A 1034 -32.89 -52.42 14.20
C PRO A 1034 -34.29 -52.51 14.88
N GLU A 1035 -34.80 -51.40 15.43
CA GLU A 1035 -36.24 -51.10 15.34
C GLU A 1035 -36.53 -49.59 15.43
N THR A 1036 -37.73 -49.18 15.04
CA THR A 1036 -38.08 -47.78 14.68
C THR A 1036 -38.80 -46.99 15.77
N ASN A 1037 -38.42 -45.72 15.93
CA ASN A 1037 -39.34 -44.56 15.96
C ASN A 1037 -38.56 -43.24 15.84
#